data_AF-A0A1G0YFE0-F1
#
_entry.id   AF-A0A1G0YFE0-F1
#
_cell.length_a   1.000
_cell.length_b   1.000
_cell.length_c   1.000
_cell.angle_alpha   90.00
_cell.angle_beta   90.00
_cell.angle_gamma   90.00
#
_symmetry.space_group_name_H-M   'P 1'
#
loop_
_entity.id
_entity.type
_entity.pdbx_description
1 polymer ?
#
loop_
_entity_poly.entity_id
_entity_poly.type
_entity_poly.pdbx_seq_one_letter_code
_entity_poly.pdbx_strand_id
1 'polypeptide(L)'
;MGFNSIIDDIDRRLNTLPIPPNVRIISVMDKLSASTMGEDFSSRFDAISQVPGITGPTSCKPDHETSVRTEPDDVLLTTSYTWQKELIGSYQINGQETTFIPGALLRAINAQAKALSIQNAPWENAEFRYGMTKILKTKRVFANGTWHPLPEFLNITFAQPLFSYPSLKKSSSKAKELVLNSLTYPHFFPHQRIGSSGIELCAGLLEYQTAIRLCVTDNLSNAQWYTLWQEAMKNHCTLELQCIPNVIVPKELNQWMVASKKLQPQPPARLIITNDIDKAEEPYPDAVHIPIHLNTRFECLFSRVSRQDKGFSHEETSLLKAIRADKSIVLKGTFSKTLGQRLQSLFLNPGYLYINGERIEIKNSIVLISENETAFVGIENDTIVYDPETYFKVLKTSLATSLKTAYTTLKITPCYSHFIDLPHSFEHHAAWVTNKIEQLKASVGELTYADAPTTPEDVLNYLSMYPFVFLQSGTGAGKSYFVDHILPHYFKLQRRDVSIHHGLDSVKTWAKSAEGFLFIDEANLSFEQFNLFDNVAHGKHEIWIDGNYYPLSPQHKVIFAGNPKQYEGRLEASLFKRFPYYLGFKGQELATILQPLLDFFDYKNDLLAMIENYYQKALDAKVTITPRNAQMICLTAFILKQLPLTQHMPETFLMQYAIAHELKSLTPMTMTLIEEKKEDTAIINQALASLLPLLPHHDFIWTPSRINIAITIQTLLIIRERKLNHNADQAVGINGIVLEGEPGLGKSRLLINLLKAQNIPYVIISTNSPDIMRHQLMDAFHAGKVAVVDELNSFPDELFLNSLLSGTDLKGNPPENPGFCLLASQNPITYKNRAPLSKALSNRLLKLNLSRYPQEELCEILENKFKLTPEFAVELTKKFNSARSYAEQQRLFPLPNTRAIFKQAEQEILPPPLAGYNRTTWM
;
A
#
# COMPACT_ATOMS: atom_id res chain seq x y z
N MET A 1 13.34 -4.74 -7.45
CA MET A 1 14.72 -5.21 -7.22
C MET A 1 15.62 -4.00 -7.04
N GLY A 2 16.36 -3.91 -5.93
CA GLY A 2 17.33 -2.85 -5.60
C GLY A 2 18.48 -2.75 -6.60
N PHE A 3 18.22 -2.27 -7.82
CA PHE A 3 19.22 -2.20 -8.88
C PHE A 3 20.48 -1.48 -8.40
N ASN A 4 20.32 -0.40 -7.62
CA ASN A 4 21.44 0.36 -7.07
C ASN A 4 22.38 -0.50 -6.20
N SER A 5 21.86 -1.31 -5.28
CA SER A 5 22.71 -2.15 -4.41
C SER A 5 23.45 -3.23 -5.20
N ILE A 6 22.93 -3.62 -6.35
CA ILE A 6 23.53 -4.63 -7.22
C ILE A 6 24.62 -3.97 -8.10
N ILE A 7 24.36 -2.77 -8.63
CA ILE A 7 25.17 -2.07 -9.63
C ILE A 7 26.24 -1.14 -9.04
N ASP A 8 26.14 -0.72 -7.76
CA ASP A 8 27.14 0.20 -7.17
C ASP A 8 28.58 -0.38 -7.14
N ASP A 9 29.57 0.49 -6.94
CA ASP A 9 30.99 0.10 -6.86
C ASP A 9 31.40 -0.43 -5.47
N ILE A 10 30.62 -0.13 -4.43
CA ILE A 10 30.92 -0.48 -3.03
C ILE A 10 29.81 -1.34 -2.44
N ASP A 11 30.22 -2.41 -1.73
CA ASP A 11 29.33 -3.29 -0.95
C ASP A 11 28.15 -3.83 -1.79
N ARG A 12 28.46 -4.29 -3.01
CA ARG A 12 27.48 -4.83 -3.96
C ARG A 12 26.73 -5.99 -3.33
N ARG A 13 25.40 -5.90 -3.28
CA ARG A 13 24.54 -6.92 -2.68
C ARG A 13 23.27 -7.16 -3.49
N LEU A 14 22.91 -8.43 -3.59
CA LEU A 14 21.58 -8.89 -3.96
C LEU A 14 20.86 -9.28 -2.67
N ASN A 15 20.01 -8.38 -2.16
CA ASN A 15 19.44 -8.49 -0.81
C ASN A 15 20.54 -8.58 0.26
N THR A 16 20.64 -9.71 0.96
CA THR A 16 21.69 -9.96 1.97
C THR A 16 22.94 -10.61 1.39
N LEU A 17 22.92 -11.04 0.12
CA LEU A 17 24.02 -11.77 -0.50
C LEU A 17 25.05 -10.80 -1.12
N PRO A 18 26.32 -10.84 -0.69
CA PRO A 18 27.37 -10.06 -1.32
C PRO A 18 27.62 -10.55 -2.76
N ILE A 19 27.78 -9.61 -3.69
CA ILE A 19 28.09 -9.88 -5.08
C ILE A 19 29.60 -9.71 -5.28
N PRO A 20 30.32 -10.79 -5.67
CA PRO A 20 31.76 -10.72 -5.90
C PRO A 20 32.17 -9.71 -6.98
N PRO A 21 33.36 -9.08 -6.88
CA PRO A 21 33.84 -8.10 -7.86
C PRO A 21 33.94 -8.61 -9.30
N ASN A 22 34.15 -9.92 -9.49
CA ASN A 22 34.25 -10.55 -10.80
C ASN A 22 32.89 -10.80 -11.49
N VAL A 23 31.77 -10.56 -10.81
CA VAL A 23 30.43 -10.67 -11.41
C VAL A 23 30.10 -9.42 -12.21
N ARG A 24 29.86 -9.57 -13.52
CA ARG A 24 29.39 -8.50 -14.41
C ARG A 24 27.87 -8.49 -14.45
N ILE A 25 27.28 -7.30 -14.40
CA ILE A 25 25.83 -7.10 -14.50
C ILE A 25 25.54 -6.57 -15.89
N ILE A 26 24.62 -7.24 -16.58
CA ILE A 26 24.09 -6.80 -17.87
C ILE A 26 22.62 -6.49 -17.67
N SER A 27 22.24 -5.24 -17.97
CA SER A 27 20.84 -4.81 -17.97
C SER A 27 20.35 -4.71 -19.40
N VAL A 28 19.26 -5.40 -19.72
CA VAL A 28 18.59 -5.32 -21.02
C VAL A 28 17.21 -4.72 -20.81
N MET A 29 16.88 -3.70 -21.60
CA MET A 29 15.62 -2.98 -21.50
C MET A 29 15.21 -2.45 -22.86
N ASP A 30 13.89 -2.30 -23.07
CA ASP A 30 13.38 -1.62 -24.25
C ASP A 30 13.65 -0.10 -24.20
N LYS A 31 13.44 0.57 -25.33
CA LYS A 31 13.69 2.02 -25.49
C LYS A 31 12.85 2.89 -24.54
N LEU A 32 11.61 2.49 -24.25
CA LEU A 32 10.72 3.24 -23.37
C LEU A 32 11.19 3.10 -21.91
N SER A 33 11.53 1.88 -21.49
CA SER A 33 12.10 1.57 -20.18
C SER A 33 13.45 2.29 -19.96
N ALA A 34 14.31 2.37 -20.99
CA ALA A 34 15.56 3.13 -20.89
C ALA A 34 15.34 4.63 -20.70
N SER A 35 14.38 5.23 -21.42
CA SER A 35 14.09 6.67 -21.32
C SER A 35 13.39 7.08 -20.01
N THR A 36 12.86 6.11 -19.28
CA THR A 36 12.28 6.31 -17.93
C THR A 36 13.31 6.16 -16.81
N MET A 37 14.42 5.46 -17.04
CA MET A 37 15.40 5.09 -16.00
C MET A 37 16.39 6.21 -15.58
N GLY A 38 16.37 7.42 -16.14
CA GLY A 38 17.10 8.58 -15.56
C GLY A 38 18.64 8.48 -15.49
N GLU A 39 19.29 9.53 -14.99
CA GLU A 39 20.76 9.62 -14.83
C GLU A 39 21.28 8.83 -13.60
N ASP A 40 20.45 8.75 -12.57
CA ASP A 40 20.68 8.02 -11.33
C ASP A 40 20.89 6.51 -11.53
N PHE A 41 20.24 5.92 -12.53
CA PHE A 41 20.48 4.53 -12.97
C PHE A 41 21.62 4.43 -13.99
N SER A 42 21.55 5.20 -15.09
CA SER A 42 22.48 5.04 -16.23
C SER A 42 23.93 5.38 -15.89
N SER A 43 24.18 6.34 -14.99
CA SER A 43 25.53 6.73 -14.56
C SER A 43 26.28 5.65 -13.75
N ARG A 44 25.62 4.55 -13.38
CA ARG A 44 26.22 3.44 -12.65
C ARG A 44 26.78 2.33 -13.55
N PHE A 45 26.52 2.38 -14.86
CA PHE A 45 26.99 1.34 -15.79
C PHE A 45 28.34 1.66 -16.42
N ASP A 46 29.15 0.62 -16.62
CA ASP A 46 30.46 0.73 -17.25
C ASP A 46 30.38 1.16 -18.73
N ALA A 47 29.37 0.66 -19.43
CA ALA A 47 29.11 0.91 -20.84
C ALA A 47 27.61 0.84 -21.09
N ILE A 48 27.13 1.64 -22.05
CA ILE A 48 25.75 1.64 -22.51
C ILE A 48 25.77 1.42 -24.01
N SER A 49 25.01 0.46 -24.52
CA SER A 49 24.91 0.15 -25.95
C SER A 49 23.45 0.00 -26.35
N GLN A 50 23.09 0.53 -27.52
CA GLN A 50 21.78 0.33 -28.12
C GLN A 50 21.87 -0.79 -29.16
N VAL A 51 21.17 -1.89 -28.92
CA VAL A 51 21.15 -3.03 -29.84
C VAL A 51 20.09 -2.78 -30.92
N PRO A 52 20.40 -2.90 -32.22
CA PRO A 52 19.38 -2.90 -33.27
C PRO A 52 18.42 -4.06 -33.03
N GLY A 53 17.12 -3.81 -33.16
CA GLY A 53 16.04 -4.66 -32.64
C GLY A 53 16.29 -6.17 -32.70
N ILE A 54 16.15 -6.85 -31.56
CA ILE A 54 16.22 -8.31 -31.49
C ILE A 54 15.02 -8.86 -32.26
N THR A 55 15.27 -9.59 -33.35
CA THR A 55 14.23 -10.34 -34.03
C THR A 55 13.70 -11.41 -33.06
N GLY A 56 12.44 -11.28 -32.67
CA GLY A 56 11.78 -12.27 -31.81
C GLY A 56 11.86 -13.69 -32.42
N PRO A 57 11.69 -14.75 -31.62
CA PRO A 57 11.62 -16.10 -32.17
C PRO A 57 10.58 -16.14 -33.28
N THR A 58 10.98 -16.57 -34.48
CA THR A 58 10.10 -16.78 -35.63
C THR A 58 8.90 -17.59 -35.15
N SER A 59 7.72 -16.99 -35.21
CA SER A 59 6.50 -17.63 -34.71
C SER A 59 6.24 -18.89 -35.52
N CYS A 60 6.13 -20.05 -34.87
CA CYS A 60 5.50 -21.23 -35.46
C CYS A 60 3.96 -21.07 -35.49
N LYS A 61 3.45 -19.86 -35.77
CA LYS A 61 2.02 -19.67 -36.02
C LYS A 61 1.77 -20.28 -37.42
N PRO A 62 0.85 -21.23 -37.58
CA PRO A 62 0.51 -21.75 -38.89
C PRO A 62 0.05 -20.59 -39.80
N ASP A 63 0.57 -20.52 -41.03
CA ASP A 63 0.31 -19.38 -41.94
C ASP A 63 -1.17 -19.25 -42.34
N HIS A 64 -1.95 -20.33 -42.22
CA HIS A 64 -3.40 -20.34 -42.41
C HIS A 64 -4.06 -21.40 -41.52
N GLU A 65 -4.80 -20.97 -40.49
CA GLU A 65 -5.74 -21.85 -39.79
C GLU A 65 -7.05 -21.82 -40.56
N THR A 66 -7.34 -22.87 -41.32
CA THR A 66 -8.67 -23.05 -41.93
C THR A 66 -9.67 -23.34 -40.83
N SER A 67 -10.88 -22.78 -40.94
CA SER A 67 -11.97 -23.12 -40.03
C SER A 67 -12.49 -24.51 -40.36
N VAL A 68 -12.31 -25.47 -39.45
CA VAL A 68 -12.71 -26.87 -39.64
C VAL A 68 -13.80 -27.23 -38.62
N ARG A 69 -14.76 -28.06 -39.04
CA ARG A 69 -15.78 -28.59 -38.12
C ARG A 69 -15.09 -29.35 -36.98
N THR A 70 -15.43 -29.02 -35.75
CA THR A 70 -14.92 -29.74 -34.57
C THR A 70 -15.55 -31.12 -34.50
N GLU A 71 -14.74 -32.16 -34.66
CA GLU A 71 -15.16 -33.56 -34.52
C GLU A 71 -15.07 -34.01 -33.05
N PRO A 72 -15.79 -35.08 -32.62
CA PRO A 72 -15.82 -35.52 -31.22
C PRO A 72 -14.46 -35.85 -30.59
N ASP A 73 -13.48 -36.26 -31.42
CA ASP A 73 -12.13 -36.63 -30.98
C ASP A 73 -11.12 -35.45 -31.01
N ASP A 74 -11.54 -34.27 -31.49
CA ASP A 74 -10.70 -33.08 -31.52
C ASP A 74 -10.49 -32.50 -30.11
N VAL A 75 -9.32 -31.90 -29.88
CA VAL A 75 -9.03 -31.19 -28.63
C VAL A 75 -9.42 -29.73 -28.77
N LEU A 76 -10.58 -29.36 -28.23
CA LEU A 76 -10.99 -27.96 -28.17
C LEU A 76 -10.41 -27.28 -26.94
N LEU A 77 -9.52 -26.29 -27.16
CA LEU A 77 -9.02 -25.45 -26.07
C LEU A 77 -10.02 -24.36 -25.74
N THR A 78 -10.58 -24.39 -24.53
CA THR A 78 -11.68 -23.50 -24.16
C THR A 78 -11.21 -22.11 -23.74
N THR A 79 -10.02 -22.05 -23.12
CA THR A 79 -9.38 -20.81 -22.66
C THR A 79 -7.87 -20.88 -22.80
N SER A 80 -7.21 -19.72 -22.82
CA SER A 80 -5.75 -19.64 -22.83
C SER A 80 -5.10 -20.02 -21.50
N TYR A 81 -5.86 -20.22 -20.42
CA TYR A 81 -5.33 -20.55 -19.10
C TYR A 81 -5.36 -22.06 -18.81
N THR A 82 -6.19 -22.82 -19.51
CA THR A 82 -6.41 -24.26 -19.24
C THR A 82 -5.68 -25.19 -20.21
N TRP A 83 -4.96 -24.65 -21.22
CA TRP A 83 -4.33 -25.46 -22.26
C TRP A 83 -3.37 -26.53 -21.73
N GLN A 84 -2.62 -26.24 -20.65
CA GLN A 84 -1.71 -27.22 -20.05
C GLN A 84 -2.48 -28.38 -19.45
N LYS A 85 -3.58 -28.09 -18.72
CA LYS A 85 -4.48 -29.11 -18.18
C LYS A 85 -5.11 -29.94 -19.30
N GLU A 86 -5.58 -29.28 -20.35
CA GLU A 86 -6.30 -29.92 -21.47
C GLU A 86 -5.37 -30.78 -22.34
N LEU A 87 -4.14 -30.32 -22.63
CA LEU A 87 -3.18 -31.04 -23.48
C LEU A 87 -2.23 -31.95 -22.70
N ILE A 88 -1.61 -31.45 -21.64
CA ILE A 88 -0.59 -32.18 -20.88
C ILE A 88 -1.26 -33.02 -19.79
N GLY A 89 -2.14 -32.42 -19.00
CA GLY A 89 -2.87 -33.11 -17.93
C GLY A 89 -2.85 -32.36 -16.61
N SER A 90 -3.56 -32.88 -15.61
CA SER A 90 -3.66 -32.28 -14.29
C SER A 90 -3.87 -33.34 -13.22
N TYR A 91 -3.48 -33.02 -11.98
CA TYR A 91 -3.84 -33.84 -10.83
C TYR A 91 -5.29 -33.60 -10.43
N GLN A 92 -6.01 -34.69 -10.17
CA GLN A 92 -7.31 -34.68 -9.51
C GLN A 92 -7.17 -35.30 -8.13
N ILE A 93 -7.72 -34.63 -7.14
CA ILE A 93 -7.70 -35.06 -5.73
C ILE A 93 -9.11 -35.53 -5.37
N ASN A 94 -9.20 -36.72 -4.76
CA ASN A 94 -10.42 -37.28 -4.18
C ASN A 94 -10.10 -37.86 -2.80
N GLY A 95 -10.55 -37.21 -1.74
CA GLY A 95 -10.12 -37.47 -0.37
C GLY A 95 -8.61 -37.25 -0.21
N GLN A 96 -7.89 -38.33 0.15
CA GLN A 96 -6.42 -38.36 0.25
C GLN A 96 -5.74 -38.88 -1.02
N GLU A 97 -6.50 -39.42 -1.98
CA GLU A 97 -5.95 -39.97 -3.21
C GLU A 97 -5.72 -38.85 -4.24
N THR A 98 -4.52 -38.83 -4.80
CA THR A 98 -4.15 -37.90 -5.87
C THR A 98 -3.88 -38.71 -7.14
N THR A 99 -4.71 -38.52 -8.16
CA THR A 99 -4.60 -39.21 -9.44
C THR A 99 -4.21 -38.21 -10.52
N PHE A 100 -3.12 -38.49 -11.25
CA PHE A 100 -2.79 -37.71 -12.44
C PHE A 100 -3.70 -38.11 -13.59
N ILE A 101 -4.43 -37.14 -14.15
CA ILE A 101 -5.26 -37.34 -15.34
C ILE A 101 -4.49 -36.85 -16.56
N PRO A 102 -4.07 -37.75 -17.46
CA PRO A 102 -3.35 -37.37 -18.66
C PRO A 102 -4.22 -36.47 -19.55
N GLY A 103 -3.66 -35.38 -20.04
CA GLY A 103 -4.30 -34.51 -21.03
C GLY A 103 -4.33 -35.15 -22.42
N ALA A 104 -4.97 -34.49 -23.37
CA ALA A 104 -5.22 -35.07 -24.69
C ALA A 104 -3.95 -35.43 -25.47
N LEU A 105 -2.87 -34.65 -25.35
CA LEU A 105 -1.59 -34.98 -25.98
C LEU A 105 -0.97 -36.24 -25.38
N LEU A 106 -0.96 -36.38 -24.05
CA LEU A 106 -0.46 -37.60 -23.40
C LEU A 106 -1.34 -38.81 -23.72
N ARG A 107 -2.67 -38.65 -23.75
CA ARG A 107 -3.58 -39.73 -24.17
C ARG A 107 -3.29 -40.16 -25.59
N ALA A 108 -3.07 -39.22 -26.52
CA ALA A 108 -2.71 -39.52 -27.90
C ALA A 108 -1.36 -40.26 -28.01
N ILE A 109 -0.36 -39.85 -27.23
CA ILE A 109 0.94 -40.54 -27.15
C ILE A 109 0.76 -41.97 -26.63
N ASN A 110 0.05 -42.14 -25.52
CA ASN A 110 -0.17 -43.45 -24.88
C ASN A 110 -1.01 -44.39 -25.75
N ALA A 111 -1.98 -43.85 -26.50
CA ALA A 111 -2.83 -44.61 -27.41
C ALA A 111 -2.20 -44.82 -28.80
N GLN A 112 -0.96 -44.37 -29.02
CA GLN A 112 -0.27 -44.42 -30.32
C GLN A 112 -1.11 -43.83 -31.47
N ALA A 113 -1.81 -42.72 -31.21
CA ALA A 113 -2.59 -42.04 -32.22
C ALA A 113 -1.71 -41.53 -33.36
N LYS A 114 -2.22 -41.58 -34.60
CA LYS A 114 -1.52 -41.06 -35.79
C LYS A 114 -1.69 -39.55 -35.96
N ALA A 115 -2.73 -38.97 -35.38
CA ALA A 115 -3.01 -37.55 -35.48
C ALA A 115 -3.66 -37.03 -34.20
N LEU A 116 -3.42 -35.76 -33.89
CA LEU A 116 -4.08 -35.01 -32.85
C LEU A 116 -4.42 -33.61 -33.39
N SER A 117 -5.71 -33.31 -33.51
CA SER A 117 -6.17 -32.00 -33.93
C SER A 117 -6.44 -31.13 -32.70
N ILE A 118 -5.80 -29.97 -32.64
CA ILE A 118 -5.99 -28.98 -31.57
C ILE A 118 -6.76 -27.80 -32.15
N GLN A 119 -7.98 -27.63 -31.68
CA GLN A 119 -8.89 -26.57 -32.09
C GLN A 119 -8.78 -25.38 -31.12
N ASN A 120 -8.88 -24.17 -31.66
CA ASN A 120 -8.88 -22.91 -30.90
C ASN A 120 -7.56 -22.66 -30.15
N ALA A 121 -6.43 -22.91 -30.80
CA ALA A 121 -5.12 -22.73 -30.21
C ALA A 121 -4.86 -21.25 -29.84
N PRO A 122 -4.53 -20.93 -28.57
CA PRO A 122 -4.35 -19.56 -28.11
C PRO A 122 -2.97 -19.02 -28.48
N TRP A 123 -2.66 -18.91 -29.78
CA TRP A 123 -1.37 -18.42 -30.28
C TRP A 123 -1.05 -16.99 -29.87
N GLU A 124 -2.02 -16.21 -29.39
CA GLU A 124 -1.76 -14.88 -28.83
C GLU A 124 -1.19 -14.93 -27.39
N ASN A 125 -1.34 -16.07 -26.69
CA ASN A 125 -0.75 -16.29 -25.37
C ASN A 125 0.73 -16.68 -25.48
N ALA A 126 1.61 -15.91 -24.81
CA ALA A 126 3.05 -16.11 -24.88
C ALA A 126 3.52 -17.45 -24.29
N GLU A 127 2.88 -17.92 -23.21
CA GLU A 127 3.22 -19.18 -22.55
C GLU A 127 2.86 -20.38 -23.43
N PHE A 128 1.68 -20.35 -24.08
CA PHE A 128 1.27 -21.36 -25.06
C PHE A 128 2.23 -21.38 -26.25
N ARG A 129 2.52 -20.21 -26.87
CA ARG A 129 3.47 -20.11 -27.99
C ARG A 129 4.81 -20.74 -27.63
N TYR A 130 5.36 -20.35 -26.49
CA TYR A 130 6.66 -20.85 -26.02
C TYR A 130 6.60 -22.36 -25.74
N GLY A 131 5.57 -22.80 -25.01
CA GLY A 131 5.35 -24.20 -24.66
C GLY A 131 5.24 -25.10 -25.89
N MET A 132 4.39 -24.74 -26.84
CA MET A 132 4.23 -25.50 -28.09
C MET A 132 5.48 -25.46 -28.95
N THR A 133 6.15 -24.32 -29.08
CA THR A 133 7.44 -24.23 -29.80
C THR A 133 8.47 -25.16 -29.19
N LYS A 134 8.54 -25.23 -27.85
CA LYS A 134 9.44 -26.13 -27.13
C LYS A 134 9.09 -27.60 -27.38
N ILE A 135 7.82 -27.98 -27.27
CA ILE A 135 7.36 -29.36 -27.52
C ILE A 135 7.67 -29.78 -28.97
N LEU A 136 7.33 -28.94 -29.95
CA LEU A 136 7.53 -29.25 -31.37
C LEU A 136 9.01 -29.32 -31.77
N LYS A 137 9.87 -28.46 -31.21
CA LYS A 137 11.32 -28.47 -31.47
C LYS A 137 12.03 -29.63 -30.76
N THR A 138 11.68 -29.90 -29.50
CA THR A 138 12.38 -30.92 -28.69
C THR A 138 11.79 -32.32 -28.84
N LYS A 139 10.61 -32.45 -29.46
CA LYS A 139 9.87 -33.71 -29.66
C LYS A 139 9.67 -34.50 -28.36
N ARG A 140 9.44 -33.80 -27.25
CA ARG A 140 9.12 -34.38 -25.95
C ARG A 140 8.29 -33.43 -25.10
N VAL A 141 7.50 -33.98 -24.19
CA VAL A 141 6.68 -33.22 -23.21
C VAL A 141 6.98 -33.73 -21.81
N PHE A 142 7.08 -32.83 -20.83
CA PHE A 142 7.28 -33.18 -19.43
C PHE A 142 5.93 -33.25 -18.72
N ALA A 143 5.60 -34.39 -18.13
CA ALA A 143 4.35 -34.58 -17.40
C ALA A 143 4.49 -35.65 -16.31
N ASN A 144 3.80 -35.44 -15.18
CA ASN A 144 3.81 -36.35 -14.03
C ASN A 144 5.23 -36.80 -13.62
N GLY A 145 6.17 -35.85 -13.53
CA GLY A 145 7.55 -36.08 -13.11
C GLY A 145 8.47 -36.73 -14.17
N THR A 146 7.98 -37.03 -15.37
CA THR A 146 8.73 -37.77 -16.40
C THR A 146 8.66 -37.09 -17.77
N TRP A 147 9.68 -37.35 -18.61
CA TRP A 147 9.69 -36.91 -20.00
C TRP A 147 9.06 -37.98 -20.89
N HIS A 148 8.09 -37.57 -21.70
CA HIS A 148 7.40 -38.41 -22.68
C HIS A 148 7.84 -38.00 -24.09
N PRO A 149 8.45 -38.90 -24.89
CA PRO A 149 8.80 -38.60 -26.27
C PRO A 149 7.51 -38.42 -27.12
N LEU A 150 7.52 -37.45 -28.03
CA LEU A 150 6.48 -37.36 -29.07
C LEU A 150 6.83 -38.36 -30.18
N PRO A 151 5.95 -39.34 -30.48
CA PRO A 151 6.19 -40.28 -31.56
C PRO A 151 6.33 -39.57 -32.90
N GLU A 152 7.25 -40.02 -33.76
CA GLU A 152 7.47 -39.41 -35.08
C GLU A 152 6.22 -39.48 -35.98
N PHE A 153 5.38 -40.49 -35.77
CA PHE A 153 4.13 -40.69 -36.52
C PHE A 153 2.94 -39.86 -36.00
N LEU A 154 3.06 -39.18 -34.86
CA LEU A 154 1.98 -38.37 -34.31
C LEU A 154 1.98 -36.99 -34.98
N ASN A 155 1.04 -36.77 -35.89
CA ASN A 155 0.86 -35.47 -36.53
C ASN A 155 -0.02 -34.54 -35.68
N ILE A 156 0.52 -33.42 -35.22
CA ILE A 156 -0.23 -32.41 -34.46
C ILE A 156 -0.65 -31.29 -35.40
N THR A 157 -1.96 -31.11 -35.59
CA THR A 157 -2.53 -30.05 -36.44
C THR A 157 -3.25 -29.02 -35.58
N PHE A 158 -3.26 -27.77 -36.06
CA PHE A 158 -3.96 -26.66 -35.42
C PHE A 158 -5.01 -26.11 -36.37
N ALA A 159 -6.20 -25.85 -35.85
CA ALA A 159 -7.30 -25.30 -36.63
C ALA A 159 -8.16 -24.35 -35.78
N GLN A 160 -8.87 -23.46 -36.47
CA GLN A 160 -9.92 -22.67 -35.84
C GLN A 160 -11.22 -23.46 -35.87
N PRO A 161 -11.96 -23.55 -34.76
CA PRO A 161 -13.18 -24.35 -34.73
C PRO A 161 -14.30 -23.67 -35.51
N LEU A 162 -14.99 -24.44 -36.34
CA LEU A 162 -16.35 -24.13 -36.78
C LEU A 162 -17.32 -24.82 -35.82
N PHE A 163 -17.88 -24.04 -34.87
CA PHE A 163 -18.76 -24.57 -33.83
C PHE A 163 -20.09 -25.06 -34.40
N SER A 164 -20.30 -26.37 -34.39
CA SER A 164 -21.55 -27.03 -34.80
C SER A 164 -22.26 -27.58 -33.58
N TYR A 165 -23.32 -26.90 -33.12
CA TYR A 165 -24.03 -27.27 -31.91
C TYR A 165 -24.88 -28.54 -32.10
N PRO A 166 -24.80 -29.53 -31.19
CA PRO A 166 -25.66 -30.70 -31.25
C PRO A 166 -27.13 -30.32 -31.01
N SER A 167 -28.04 -31.11 -31.59
CA SER A 167 -29.49 -30.89 -31.40
C SER A 167 -29.89 -31.31 -29.98
N LEU A 168 -30.31 -30.32 -29.18
CA LEU A 168 -30.90 -30.53 -27.86
C LEU A 168 -32.41 -30.29 -27.90
N LYS A 169 -33.18 -31.06 -27.12
CA LYS A 169 -34.59 -30.73 -26.88
C LYS A 169 -34.68 -29.44 -26.06
N LYS A 170 -35.52 -28.50 -26.49
CA LYS A 170 -35.83 -27.29 -25.72
C LYS A 170 -36.64 -27.68 -24.48
N SER A 171 -36.27 -27.15 -23.32
CA SER A 171 -36.96 -27.46 -22.06
C SER A 171 -38.43 -27.00 -22.08
N SER A 172 -39.30 -27.71 -21.34
CA SER A 172 -40.71 -27.34 -21.12
C SER A 172 -40.89 -26.44 -19.87
N SER A 173 -42.12 -25.97 -19.62
CA SER A 173 -42.47 -24.93 -18.63
C SER A 173 -42.17 -25.21 -17.15
N LYS A 174 -41.60 -26.37 -16.79
CA LYS A 174 -41.18 -26.74 -15.42
C LYS A 174 -39.66 -26.81 -15.23
N ALA A 175 -38.89 -26.07 -16.04
CA ALA A 175 -37.43 -26.02 -15.96
C ALA A 175 -36.94 -25.33 -14.68
N LYS A 176 -35.83 -25.81 -14.10
CA LYS A 176 -35.18 -25.14 -12.97
C LYS A 176 -34.35 -23.96 -13.47
N GLU A 177 -34.53 -22.79 -12.87
CA GLU A 177 -33.77 -21.58 -13.23
C GLU A 177 -32.39 -21.57 -12.55
N LEU A 178 -31.34 -21.34 -13.34
CA LEU A 178 -29.95 -21.27 -12.86
C LEU A 178 -29.20 -20.13 -13.54
N VAL A 179 -28.43 -19.36 -12.77
CA VAL A 179 -27.60 -18.27 -13.32
C VAL A 179 -26.37 -18.82 -14.02
N LEU A 180 -26.15 -18.37 -15.25
CA LEU A 180 -24.96 -18.66 -16.04
C LEU A 180 -24.17 -17.37 -16.32
N ASN A 181 -22.98 -17.28 -15.73
CA ASN A 181 -21.97 -16.28 -16.05
C ASN A 181 -20.57 -16.90 -15.97
N SER A 182 -19.54 -16.12 -16.28
CA SER A 182 -18.15 -16.57 -16.26
C SER A 182 -17.69 -17.16 -14.91
N LEU A 183 -18.31 -16.75 -13.78
CA LEU A 183 -17.98 -17.23 -12.44
C LEU A 183 -18.79 -18.45 -12.00
N THR A 184 -20.03 -18.61 -12.48
CA THR A 184 -20.87 -19.79 -12.20
C THR A 184 -20.68 -20.91 -13.21
N TYR A 185 -20.09 -20.62 -14.38
CA TYR A 185 -19.82 -21.57 -15.45
C TYR A 185 -19.17 -22.90 -14.96
N PRO A 186 -18.15 -22.89 -14.07
CA PRO A 186 -17.53 -24.13 -13.62
C PRO A 186 -18.49 -25.08 -12.87
N HIS A 187 -19.55 -24.57 -12.24
CA HIS A 187 -20.50 -25.40 -11.48
C HIS A 187 -21.38 -26.28 -12.38
N PHE A 188 -21.45 -25.98 -13.68
CA PHE A 188 -22.20 -26.80 -14.65
C PHE A 188 -21.48 -28.12 -14.99
N PHE A 189 -20.19 -28.23 -14.65
CA PHE A 189 -19.34 -29.39 -14.90
C PHE A 189 -18.94 -30.08 -13.57
N PRO A 190 -18.45 -31.33 -13.61
CA PRO A 190 -17.87 -31.96 -12.43
C PRO A 190 -16.75 -31.10 -11.84
N HIS A 191 -16.84 -30.85 -10.53
CA HIS A 191 -15.94 -29.94 -9.82
C HIS A 191 -15.67 -30.43 -8.41
N GLN A 192 -14.71 -29.79 -7.74
CA GLN A 192 -14.27 -30.19 -6.40
C GLN A 192 -14.95 -29.34 -5.32
N ARG A 193 -15.31 -29.97 -4.21
CA ARG A 193 -15.70 -29.32 -2.95
C ARG A 193 -14.80 -29.79 -1.82
N ILE A 194 -14.90 -29.15 -0.66
CA ILE A 194 -14.25 -29.62 0.56
C ILE A 194 -15.29 -30.26 1.46
N GLY A 195 -15.20 -31.58 1.61
CA GLY A 195 -16.05 -32.36 2.51
C GLY A 195 -15.30 -32.79 3.78
N SER A 196 -15.93 -33.68 4.54
CA SER A 196 -15.38 -34.19 5.80
C SER A 196 -14.07 -34.97 5.64
N SER A 197 -13.82 -35.51 4.44
CA SER A 197 -12.67 -36.34 4.12
C SER A 197 -11.56 -35.60 3.34
N GLY A 198 -11.71 -34.28 3.13
CA GLY A 198 -10.82 -33.45 2.33
C GLY A 198 -11.48 -33.00 1.03
N ILE A 199 -10.74 -33.01 -0.09
CA ILE A 199 -11.28 -32.56 -1.39
C ILE A 199 -12.10 -33.69 -2.01
N GLU A 200 -13.40 -33.48 -2.25
CA GLU A 200 -14.32 -34.47 -2.82
C GLU A 200 -14.77 -34.02 -4.22
N LEU A 201 -14.86 -34.96 -5.16
CA LEU A 201 -15.45 -34.70 -6.47
C LEU A 201 -16.98 -34.66 -6.37
N CYS A 202 -17.60 -33.67 -7.00
CA CYS A 202 -19.04 -33.52 -7.10
C CYS A 202 -19.48 -33.47 -8.57
N ALA A 203 -20.67 -34.03 -8.81
CA ALA A 203 -21.35 -33.96 -10.10
C ALA A 203 -21.63 -32.50 -10.49
N GLY A 204 -21.58 -32.22 -11.79
CA GLY A 204 -21.95 -30.92 -12.34
C GLY A 204 -23.46 -30.69 -12.31
N LEU A 205 -23.89 -29.42 -12.38
CA LEU A 205 -25.33 -29.09 -12.45
C LEU A 205 -26.02 -29.73 -13.67
N LEU A 206 -25.30 -29.96 -14.78
CA LEU A 206 -25.83 -30.63 -15.98
C LEU A 206 -26.03 -32.14 -15.81
N GLU A 207 -25.33 -32.77 -14.86
CA GLU A 207 -25.38 -34.21 -14.61
C GLU A 207 -26.60 -34.59 -13.76
N TYR A 208 -26.98 -33.74 -12.80
CA TYR A 208 -28.08 -34.02 -11.87
C TYR A 208 -29.44 -33.43 -12.32
N GLN A 209 -29.45 -32.43 -13.19
CA GLN A 209 -30.70 -31.78 -13.64
C GLN A 209 -31.15 -32.31 -15.00
N THR A 210 -32.43 -32.64 -15.14
CA THR A 210 -33.01 -33.10 -16.42
C THR A 210 -33.40 -31.94 -17.35
N ALA A 211 -33.70 -30.78 -16.77
CA ALA A 211 -34.23 -29.61 -17.47
C ALA A 211 -33.84 -28.30 -16.77
N ILE A 212 -33.10 -27.43 -17.47
CA ILE A 212 -32.58 -26.16 -16.93
C ILE A 212 -32.99 -25.00 -17.84
N ARG A 213 -33.48 -23.92 -17.22
CA ARG A 213 -33.50 -22.59 -17.84
C ARG A 213 -32.27 -21.82 -17.39
N LEU A 214 -31.38 -21.52 -18.33
CA LEU A 214 -30.16 -20.78 -18.09
C LEU A 214 -30.46 -19.28 -18.15
N CYS A 215 -30.37 -18.62 -17.00
CA CYS A 215 -30.44 -17.18 -16.88
C CYS A 215 -29.03 -16.60 -17.11
N VAL A 216 -28.75 -16.20 -18.35
CA VAL A 216 -27.42 -15.79 -18.80
C VAL A 216 -27.20 -14.31 -18.51
N THR A 217 -26.19 -14.02 -17.69
CA THR A 217 -25.93 -12.66 -17.17
C THR A 217 -24.56 -12.10 -17.54
N ASP A 218 -23.75 -12.85 -18.30
CA ASP A 218 -22.45 -12.42 -18.79
C ASP A 218 -22.16 -13.06 -20.15
N ASN A 219 -21.25 -12.46 -20.93
CA ASN A 219 -20.85 -13.02 -22.22
C ASN A 219 -19.95 -14.24 -22.03
N LEU A 220 -20.22 -15.30 -22.79
CA LEU A 220 -19.37 -16.49 -22.87
C LEU A 220 -18.70 -16.56 -24.24
N SER A 221 -17.50 -17.13 -24.29
CA SER A 221 -16.84 -17.41 -25.56
C SER A 221 -17.60 -18.48 -26.35
N ASN A 222 -17.44 -18.52 -27.67
CA ASN A 222 -18.05 -19.57 -28.49
C ASN A 222 -17.59 -20.98 -28.06
N ALA A 223 -16.34 -21.12 -27.61
CA ALA A 223 -15.82 -22.39 -27.08
C ALA A 223 -16.50 -22.78 -25.76
N GLN A 224 -16.79 -21.82 -24.89
CA GLN A 224 -17.54 -22.05 -23.65
C GLN A 224 -18.99 -22.46 -23.94
N TRP A 225 -19.65 -21.79 -24.88
CA TRP A 225 -20.99 -22.15 -25.34
C TRP A 225 -21.02 -23.58 -25.89
N TYR A 226 -20.10 -23.91 -26.79
CA TYR A 226 -20.01 -25.24 -27.39
C TYR A 226 -19.79 -26.33 -26.34
N THR A 227 -18.85 -26.11 -25.41
CA THR A 227 -18.54 -27.07 -24.34
C THR A 227 -19.74 -27.30 -23.40
N LEU A 228 -20.45 -26.23 -23.03
CA LEU A 228 -21.67 -26.32 -22.23
C LEU A 228 -22.74 -27.14 -22.96
N TRP A 229 -22.91 -26.92 -24.26
CA TRP A 229 -23.90 -27.62 -25.09
C TRP A 229 -23.57 -29.11 -25.25
N GLN A 230 -22.30 -29.45 -25.47
CA GLN A 230 -21.82 -30.83 -25.55
C GLN A 230 -22.05 -31.57 -24.23
N GLU A 231 -21.70 -30.95 -23.10
CA GLU A 231 -21.89 -31.58 -21.80
C GLU A 231 -23.37 -31.77 -21.47
N ALA A 232 -24.23 -30.81 -21.85
CA ALA A 232 -25.68 -30.96 -21.69
C ALA A 232 -26.23 -32.12 -22.54
N MET A 233 -25.75 -32.30 -23.78
CA MET A 233 -26.14 -33.43 -24.64
C MET A 233 -25.73 -34.76 -24.03
N LYS A 234 -24.47 -34.86 -23.58
CA LYS A 234 -23.90 -36.06 -22.97
C LYS A 234 -24.69 -36.52 -21.73
N ASN A 235 -25.16 -35.58 -20.93
CA ASN A 235 -25.95 -35.84 -19.73
C ASN A 235 -27.47 -35.86 -19.99
N HIS A 236 -27.90 -35.80 -21.25
CA HIS A 236 -29.32 -35.74 -21.65
C HIS A 236 -30.12 -34.60 -20.97
N CYS A 237 -29.46 -33.50 -20.61
CA CYS A 237 -30.07 -32.33 -19.99
C CYS A 237 -30.68 -31.42 -21.06
N THR A 238 -31.95 -31.09 -20.92
CA THR A 238 -32.64 -30.13 -21.81
C THR A 238 -32.40 -28.70 -21.35
N LEU A 239 -32.19 -27.79 -22.30
CA LEU A 239 -31.83 -26.39 -22.03
C LEU A 239 -32.83 -25.41 -22.64
N GLU A 240 -32.99 -24.27 -21.97
CA GLU A 240 -33.66 -23.07 -22.46
C GLU A 240 -32.84 -21.85 -22.06
N LEU A 241 -32.72 -20.84 -22.93
CA LEU A 241 -31.86 -19.67 -22.70
C LEU A 241 -32.69 -18.41 -22.44
N GLN A 242 -32.49 -17.79 -21.29
CA GLN A 242 -33.02 -16.47 -20.97
C GLN A 242 -31.86 -15.52 -20.69
N CYS A 243 -31.65 -14.53 -21.55
CA CYS A 243 -30.53 -13.61 -21.44
C CYS A 243 -30.97 -12.25 -20.90
N ILE A 244 -30.13 -11.61 -20.08
CA ILE A 244 -30.26 -10.17 -19.84
C ILE A 244 -29.93 -9.38 -21.12
N PRO A 245 -30.33 -8.11 -21.22
CA PRO A 245 -30.00 -7.29 -22.39
C PRO A 245 -28.48 -7.22 -22.65
N ASN A 246 -28.10 -7.16 -23.92
CA ASN A 246 -26.70 -7.05 -24.41
C ASN A 246 -25.80 -8.29 -24.24
N VAL A 247 -26.33 -9.41 -23.76
CA VAL A 247 -25.60 -10.70 -23.83
C VAL A 247 -25.61 -11.21 -25.27
N ILE A 248 -24.44 -11.60 -25.75
CA ILE A 248 -24.22 -12.13 -27.09
C ILE A 248 -24.35 -13.65 -27.04
N VAL A 249 -25.31 -14.16 -27.82
CA VAL A 249 -25.56 -15.60 -27.99
C VAL A 249 -25.23 -15.99 -29.44
N PRO A 250 -24.55 -17.13 -29.67
CA PRO A 250 -24.33 -17.67 -31.01
C PRO A 250 -25.64 -17.82 -31.78
N LYS A 251 -25.65 -17.43 -33.07
CA LYS A 251 -26.87 -17.37 -33.90
C LYS A 251 -27.57 -18.72 -34.00
N GLU A 252 -26.79 -19.80 -33.99
CA GLU A 252 -27.25 -21.18 -34.05
C GLU A 252 -28.09 -21.56 -32.82
N LEU A 253 -27.86 -20.90 -31.67
CA LEU A 253 -28.56 -21.16 -30.42
C LEU A 253 -29.86 -20.36 -30.26
N ASN A 254 -30.19 -19.48 -31.21
CA ASN A 254 -31.35 -18.59 -31.14
C ASN A 254 -32.69 -19.34 -30.94
N GLN A 255 -32.83 -20.55 -31.46
CA GLN A 255 -34.07 -21.34 -31.31
C GLN A 255 -34.35 -21.76 -29.85
N TRP A 256 -33.32 -21.83 -28.99
CA TRP A 256 -33.47 -22.12 -27.56
C TRP A 256 -33.69 -20.86 -26.72
N MET A 257 -33.61 -19.67 -27.32
CA MET A 257 -33.86 -18.44 -26.59
C MET A 257 -35.34 -18.25 -26.29
N VAL A 258 -35.58 -17.62 -25.14
CA VAL A 258 -36.83 -16.93 -24.80
C VAL A 258 -36.60 -15.42 -24.82
N ALA A 259 -37.66 -14.65 -24.60
CA ALA A 259 -37.57 -13.20 -24.54
C ALA A 259 -36.51 -12.76 -23.51
N SER A 260 -35.60 -11.88 -23.96
CA SER A 260 -34.61 -11.28 -23.07
C SER A 260 -35.31 -10.51 -21.97
N LYS A 261 -34.85 -10.67 -20.74
CA LYS A 261 -35.44 -10.06 -19.55
C LYS A 261 -34.35 -9.77 -18.53
N LYS A 262 -34.40 -8.60 -17.90
CA LYS A 262 -33.59 -8.35 -16.70
C LYS A 262 -33.99 -9.32 -15.59
N LEU A 263 -33.05 -9.66 -14.71
CA LEU A 263 -33.39 -10.39 -13.50
C LEU A 263 -34.24 -9.49 -12.61
N GLN A 264 -35.39 -9.99 -12.16
CA GLN A 264 -36.32 -9.24 -11.33
C GLN A 264 -36.21 -9.75 -9.90
N PRO A 265 -35.70 -8.93 -8.95
CA PRO A 265 -35.72 -9.30 -7.54
C PRO A 265 -37.16 -9.61 -7.11
N GLN A 266 -37.37 -10.79 -6.54
CA GLN A 266 -38.61 -11.18 -5.89
C GLN A 266 -38.31 -11.55 -4.44
N PRO A 267 -39.26 -11.34 -3.50
CA PRO A 267 -39.10 -11.82 -2.14
C PRO A 267 -38.64 -13.29 -2.14
N PRO A 268 -37.60 -13.63 -1.39
CA PRO A 268 -37.02 -12.83 -0.30
C PRO A 268 -35.89 -11.86 -0.67
N ALA A 269 -35.43 -11.77 -1.92
CA ALA A 269 -34.28 -10.93 -2.29
C ALA A 269 -34.69 -9.56 -2.85
N ARG A 270 -33.99 -8.49 -2.45
CA ARG A 270 -34.16 -7.13 -2.99
C ARG A 270 -32.83 -6.47 -3.29
N LEU A 271 -32.80 -5.63 -4.32
CA LEU A 271 -31.69 -4.75 -4.66
C LEU A 271 -32.17 -3.30 -4.58
N ILE A 272 -31.50 -2.50 -3.75
CA ILE A 272 -31.80 -1.09 -3.54
C ILE A 272 -30.60 -0.26 -4.01
N ILE A 273 -30.86 0.68 -4.92
CA ILE A 273 -29.93 1.73 -5.30
C ILE A 273 -30.35 3.02 -4.62
N THR A 274 -29.40 3.71 -3.99
CA THR A 274 -29.72 4.90 -3.18
C THR A 274 -28.65 5.98 -3.29
N ASN A 275 -29.00 7.22 -2.93
CA ASN A 275 -28.04 8.29 -2.67
C ASN A 275 -27.62 8.38 -1.19
N ASP A 276 -28.20 7.57 -0.30
CA ASP A 276 -27.86 7.52 1.12
C ASP A 276 -28.10 6.11 1.69
N ILE A 277 -27.00 5.38 1.94
CA ILE A 277 -27.04 3.98 2.41
C ILE A 277 -27.74 3.86 3.77
N ASP A 278 -27.49 4.80 4.69
CA ASP A 278 -27.98 4.73 6.06
C ASP A 278 -29.50 4.94 6.09
N LYS A 279 -30.02 5.82 5.23
CA LYS A 279 -31.48 5.97 5.05
C LYS A 279 -32.12 4.70 4.49
N ALA A 280 -31.50 4.07 3.50
CA ALA A 280 -32.02 2.86 2.88
C ALA A 280 -32.01 1.65 3.83
N GLU A 281 -31.15 1.65 4.84
CA GLU A 281 -31.05 0.62 5.88
C GLU A 281 -32.13 0.74 6.98
N GLU A 282 -32.56 1.96 7.31
CA GLU A 282 -33.51 2.26 8.39
C GLU A 282 -34.75 1.34 8.47
N PRO A 283 -35.39 0.91 7.35
CA PRO A 283 -36.56 0.02 7.39
C PRO A 283 -36.27 -1.41 7.90
N TYR A 284 -35.01 -1.77 8.14
CA TYR A 284 -34.58 -3.13 8.49
C TYR A 284 -33.86 -3.23 9.86
N PRO A 285 -34.46 -2.75 10.97
CA PRO A 285 -33.77 -2.68 12.26
C PRO A 285 -33.33 -4.05 12.82
N ASP A 286 -34.15 -5.10 12.60
CA ASP A 286 -33.91 -6.44 13.14
C ASP A 286 -33.05 -7.33 12.22
N ALA A 287 -32.60 -6.82 11.07
CA ALA A 287 -31.76 -7.56 10.16
C ALA A 287 -30.30 -7.61 10.63
N VAL A 288 -29.55 -8.61 10.15
CA VAL A 288 -28.10 -8.67 10.29
C VAL A 288 -27.46 -7.78 9.23
N HIS A 289 -26.76 -6.73 9.67
CA HIS A 289 -26.19 -5.71 8.77
C HIS A 289 -24.71 -5.95 8.53
N ILE A 290 -24.36 -6.25 7.28
CA ILE A 290 -23.00 -6.57 6.86
C ILE A 290 -22.47 -5.45 5.95
N PRO A 291 -21.45 -4.69 6.37
CA PRO A 291 -20.78 -3.75 5.50
C PRO A 291 -19.99 -4.48 4.40
N ILE A 292 -20.08 -3.97 3.18
CA ILE A 292 -19.44 -4.50 1.97
C ILE A 292 -18.48 -3.45 1.40
N HIS A 293 -17.28 -3.91 1.09
CA HIS A 293 -16.22 -3.11 0.48
C HIS A 293 -15.92 -3.62 -0.93
N LEU A 294 -15.27 -2.77 -1.73
CA LEU A 294 -14.87 -3.12 -3.10
C LEU A 294 -13.97 -4.37 -3.13
N ASN A 295 -13.15 -4.57 -2.09
CA ASN A 295 -12.26 -5.72 -1.96
C ASN A 295 -12.90 -6.93 -1.24
N THR A 296 -14.16 -6.83 -0.80
CA THR A 296 -14.87 -7.94 -0.17
C THR A 296 -15.03 -9.08 -1.16
N ARG A 297 -14.56 -10.27 -0.74
CA ARG A 297 -14.63 -11.50 -1.54
C ARG A 297 -15.81 -12.36 -1.12
N PHE A 298 -16.43 -13.02 -2.10
CA PHE A 298 -17.53 -13.94 -1.86
C PHE A 298 -17.14 -15.06 -0.88
N GLU A 299 -15.94 -15.62 -1.01
CA GLU A 299 -15.47 -16.69 -0.12
C GLU A 299 -15.40 -16.20 1.33
N CYS A 300 -14.83 -15.00 1.56
CA CYS A 300 -14.72 -14.43 2.89
C CYS A 300 -16.08 -14.22 3.56
N LEU A 301 -17.15 -13.91 2.82
CA LEU A 301 -18.47 -13.69 3.41
C LEU A 301 -19.13 -14.96 3.94
N PHE A 302 -18.98 -16.08 3.24
CA PHE A 302 -19.80 -17.26 3.50
C PHE A 302 -19.01 -18.46 4.04
N SER A 303 -17.75 -18.63 3.64
CA SER A 303 -16.97 -19.78 4.11
C SER A 303 -15.46 -19.63 3.96
N ARG A 304 -14.73 -20.09 4.97
CA ARG A 304 -13.27 -20.11 4.94
C ARG A 304 -12.76 -21.50 4.56
N VAL A 305 -11.81 -21.51 3.63
CA VAL A 305 -11.00 -22.69 3.34
C VAL A 305 -9.65 -22.53 4.01
N SER A 306 -9.26 -23.53 4.80
CA SER A 306 -7.95 -23.57 5.48
C SER A 306 -7.23 -24.87 5.15
N ARG A 307 -5.89 -24.80 5.04
CA ARG A 307 -5.04 -25.98 4.90
C ARG A 307 -4.83 -26.60 6.28
N GLN A 308 -4.93 -27.93 6.37
CA GLN A 308 -4.55 -28.72 7.53
C GLN A 308 -3.35 -29.61 7.22
N ASP A 309 -2.77 -30.25 8.23
CA ASP A 309 -1.63 -31.18 8.09
C ASP A 309 -1.90 -32.29 7.07
N LYS A 310 -3.16 -32.73 6.94
CA LYS A 310 -3.62 -33.71 5.94
C LYS A 310 -4.87 -33.23 5.19
N GLY A 311 -4.76 -32.15 4.42
CA GLY A 311 -5.78 -31.74 3.45
C GLY A 311 -6.30 -30.32 3.64
N PHE A 312 -7.59 -30.12 3.36
CA PHE A 312 -8.28 -28.84 3.47
C PHE A 312 -9.52 -28.98 4.33
N SER A 313 -9.81 -27.97 5.14
CA SER A 313 -11.08 -27.84 5.86
C SER A 313 -11.88 -26.65 5.36
N HIS A 314 -13.19 -26.80 5.45
CA HIS A 314 -14.19 -25.78 5.17
C HIS A 314 -14.86 -25.39 6.49
N GLU A 315 -14.92 -24.10 6.76
CA GLU A 315 -15.57 -23.54 7.94
C GLU A 315 -16.61 -22.50 7.50
N GLU A 316 -17.85 -22.68 7.95
CA GLU A 316 -18.92 -21.70 7.70
C GLU A 316 -18.75 -20.45 8.57
N THR A 317 -18.94 -19.28 7.95
CA THR A 317 -18.91 -18.00 8.66
C THR A 317 -20.18 -17.78 9.50
N SER A 318 -20.13 -16.81 10.42
CA SER A 318 -21.33 -16.40 11.17
C SER A 318 -22.47 -15.94 10.27
N LEU A 319 -22.17 -15.28 9.14
CA LEU A 319 -23.16 -14.85 8.17
C LEU A 319 -23.87 -16.04 7.50
N LEU A 320 -23.12 -17.07 7.08
CA LEU A 320 -23.74 -18.25 6.50
C LEU A 320 -24.61 -19.00 7.51
N LYS A 321 -24.15 -19.10 8.76
CA LYS A 321 -24.95 -19.67 9.86
C LYS A 321 -26.23 -18.87 10.10
N ALA A 322 -26.18 -17.54 10.03
CA ALA A 322 -27.35 -16.68 10.15
C ALA A 322 -28.35 -16.88 8.99
N ILE A 323 -27.85 -17.03 7.76
CA ILE A 323 -28.69 -17.35 6.58
C ILE A 323 -29.38 -18.70 6.76
N ARG A 324 -28.65 -19.75 7.18
CA ARG A 324 -29.23 -21.09 7.43
C ARG A 324 -30.22 -21.11 8.60
N ALA A 325 -30.06 -20.20 9.56
CA ALA A 325 -30.98 -19.98 10.66
C ALA A 325 -32.15 -19.05 10.29
N ASP A 326 -32.37 -18.81 9.00
CA ASP A 326 -33.44 -17.99 8.45
C ASP A 326 -33.45 -16.58 9.10
N LYS A 327 -32.29 -15.92 9.22
CA LYS A 327 -32.24 -14.50 9.64
C LYS A 327 -32.34 -13.57 8.44
N SER A 328 -32.99 -12.41 8.62
CA SER A 328 -32.98 -11.34 7.62
C SER A 328 -31.60 -10.72 7.52
N ILE A 329 -31.09 -10.50 6.32
CA ILE A 329 -29.73 -9.99 6.05
C ILE A 329 -29.81 -8.70 5.24
N VAL A 330 -28.96 -7.73 5.59
CA VAL A 330 -28.70 -6.53 4.79
C VAL A 330 -27.21 -6.52 4.45
N LEU A 331 -26.89 -6.55 3.16
CA LEU A 331 -25.53 -6.34 2.64
C LEU A 331 -25.46 -4.91 2.09
N LYS A 332 -24.64 -4.04 2.68
CA LYS A 332 -24.63 -2.60 2.34
C LYS A 332 -23.23 -2.09 2.00
N GLY A 333 -23.10 -1.26 0.97
CA GLY A 333 -21.83 -0.62 0.60
C GLY A 333 -21.48 -0.75 -0.88
N THR A 334 -20.19 -0.91 -1.17
CA THR A 334 -19.67 -0.91 -2.54
C THR A 334 -19.32 -2.31 -2.99
N PHE A 335 -20.04 -2.81 -4.00
CA PHE A 335 -19.85 -4.15 -4.53
C PHE A 335 -18.89 -4.15 -5.71
N SER A 336 -17.95 -5.11 -5.75
CA SER A 336 -17.19 -5.38 -6.97
C SER A 336 -18.07 -6.08 -8.00
N LYS A 337 -17.75 -5.93 -9.30
CA LYS A 337 -18.40 -6.68 -10.38
C LYS A 337 -18.37 -8.19 -10.13
N THR A 338 -17.24 -8.72 -9.66
CA THR A 338 -17.06 -10.14 -9.34
C THR A 338 -18.00 -10.58 -8.21
N LEU A 339 -18.10 -9.81 -7.13
CA LEU A 339 -19.01 -10.12 -6.02
C LEU A 339 -20.47 -10.04 -6.48
N GLY A 340 -20.84 -8.98 -7.20
CA GLY A 340 -22.17 -8.81 -7.78
C GLY A 340 -22.59 -10.01 -8.64
N GLN A 341 -21.73 -10.45 -9.57
CA GLN A 341 -21.95 -11.62 -10.42
C GLN A 341 -22.19 -12.91 -9.63
N ARG A 342 -21.51 -13.12 -8.49
CA ARG A 342 -21.74 -14.30 -7.63
C ARG A 342 -23.02 -14.22 -6.81
N LEU A 343 -23.55 -13.02 -6.57
CA LEU A 343 -24.80 -12.80 -5.83
C LEU A 343 -26.05 -12.80 -6.73
N GLN A 344 -25.91 -12.84 -8.06
CA GLN A 344 -27.03 -12.76 -9.00
C GLN A 344 -28.08 -13.88 -8.83
N SER A 345 -27.68 -15.05 -8.34
CA SER A 345 -28.61 -16.16 -8.08
C SER A 345 -29.60 -15.87 -6.96
N LEU A 346 -29.38 -14.82 -6.16
CA LEU A 346 -30.36 -14.32 -5.20
C LEU A 346 -31.63 -13.79 -5.87
N PHE A 347 -31.53 -13.27 -7.11
CA PHE A 347 -32.64 -12.64 -7.83
C PHE A 347 -33.42 -13.60 -8.74
N LEU A 348 -33.33 -14.91 -8.48
CA LEU A 348 -34.18 -15.94 -9.08
C LEU A 348 -35.31 -16.32 -8.11
N ASN A 349 -36.28 -17.11 -8.58
CA ASN A 349 -37.36 -17.64 -7.73
C ASN A 349 -37.37 -19.19 -7.76
N PRO A 350 -36.99 -19.88 -6.66
CA PRO A 350 -36.46 -19.32 -5.41
C PRO A 350 -35.01 -18.85 -5.55
N GLY A 351 -34.66 -17.80 -4.82
CA GLY A 351 -33.29 -17.27 -4.75
C GLY A 351 -32.36 -18.21 -4.00
N TYR A 352 -31.09 -18.28 -4.41
CA TYR A 352 -30.12 -19.18 -3.79
C TYR A 352 -28.69 -18.65 -3.84
N LEU A 353 -27.82 -19.24 -3.03
CA LEU A 353 -26.36 -19.10 -3.11
C LEU A 353 -25.72 -20.47 -3.40
N TYR A 354 -24.59 -20.47 -4.11
CA TYR A 354 -23.82 -21.69 -4.35
C TYR A 354 -22.49 -21.61 -3.60
N ILE A 355 -22.37 -22.37 -2.51
CA ILE A 355 -21.24 -22.30 -1.57
C ILE A 355 -20.70 -23.71 -1.35
N ASN A 356 -19.39 -23.90 -1.58
CA ASN A 356 -18.69 -25.18 -1.40
C ASN A 356 -19.39 -26.40 -2.07
N GLY A 357 -19.87 -26.22 -3.32
CA GLY A 357 -20.55 -27.28 -4.06
C GLY A 357 -22.02 -27.51 -3.65
N GLU A 358 -22.52 -26.77 -2.66
CA GLU A 358 -23.90 -26.88 -2.18
C GLU A 358 -24.73 -25.69 -2.64
N ARG A 359 -25.97 -25.96 -3.08
CA ARG A 359 -26.98 -24.94 -3.36
C ARG A 359 -27.78 -24.67 -2.09
N ILE A 360 -27.67 -23.46 -1.57
CA ILE A 360 -28.34 -22.99 -0.35
C ILE A 360 -29.47 -22.06 -0.77
N GLU A 361 -30.71 -22.52 -0.65
CA GLU A 361 -31.90 -21.70 -0.95
C GLU A 361 -32.14 -20.67 0.15
N ILE A 362 -32.52 -19.47 -0.25
CA ILE A 362 -32.79 -18.36 0.64
C ILE A 362 -34.28 -18.36 0.98
N LYS A 363 -34.60 -18.47 2.27
CA LYS A 363 -35.99 -18.48 2.76
C LYS A 363 -36.46 -17.14 3.30
N ASN A 364 -35.56 -16.38 3.94
CA ASN A 364 -35.85 -15.10 4.57
C ASN A 364 -35.14 -13.93 3.88
N SER A 365 -35.58 -12.70 4.21
CA SER A 365 -35.23 -11.48 3.48
C SER A 365 -33.72 -11.26 3.35
N ILE A 366 -33.23 -11.05 2.12
CA ILE A 366 -31.87 -10.58 1.84
C ILE A 366 -31.94 -9.30 1.02
N VAL A 367 -31.45 -8.21 1.58
CA VAL A 367 -31.47 -6.88 0.94
C VAL A 367 -30.05 -6.45 0.62
N LEU A 368 -29.82 -6.07 -0.63
CA LEU A 368 -28.56 -5.51 -1.08
C LEU A 368 -28.74 -4.01 -1.28
N ILE A 369 -27.92 -3.18 -0.64
CA ILE A 369 -28.00 -1.72 -0.68
C ILE A 369 -26.68 -1.16 -1.24
N SER A 370 -26.74 -0.39 -2.32
CA SER A 370 -25.56 0.24 -2.90
C SER A 370 -25.86 1.63 -3.44
N GLU A 371 -24.83 2.47 -3.58
CA GLU A 371 -24.95 3.81 -4.16
C GLU A 371 -24.96 3.82 -5.69
N ASN A 372 -24.60 2.69 -6.32
CA ASN A 372 -24.58 2.59 -7.78
C ASN A 372 -24.90 1.17 -8.26
N GLU A 373 -25.38 1.07 -9.50
CA GLU A 373 -25.82 -0.18 -10.12
C GLU A 373 -24.70 -0.95 -10.86
N THR A 374 -23.44 -0.47 -10.81
CA THR A 374 -22.37 -0.97 -11.69
C THR A 374 -22.06 -2.46 -11.53
N ALA A 375 -22.21 -3.00 -10.31
CA ALA A 375 -22.02 -4.42 -10.02
C ALA A 375 -23.23 -5.30 -10.40
N PHE A 376 -24.37 -4.70 -10.68
CA PHE A 376 -25.67 -5.36 -10.83
C PHE A 376 -26.32 -5.07 -12.20
N VAL A 377 -25.51 -4.86 -13.23
CA VAL A 377 -25.98 -4.66 -14.60
C VAL A 377 -26.91 -5.81 -15.04
N GLY A 378 -28.07 -5.45 -15.58
CA GLY A 378 -29.08 -6.43 -16.02
C GLY A 378 -30.01 -6.94 -14.93
N ILE A 379 -29.96 -6.36 -13.73
CA ILE A 379 -30.86 -6.64 -12.62
C ILE A 379 -31.75 -5.41 -12.40
N GLU A 380 -33.05 -5.62 -12.23
CA GLU A 380 -33.96 -4.55 -11.80
C GLU A 380 -33.67 -4.18 -10.33
N ASN A 381 -33.92 -2.93 -9.96
CA ASN A 381 -33.65 -2.43 -8.63
C ASN A 381 -34.75 -1.47 -8.18
N ASP A 382 -34.92 -1.40 -6.87
CA ASP A 382 -35.68 -0.36 -6.21
C ASP A 382 -34.77 0.86 -6.01
N THR A 383 -35.31 2.06 -6.20
CA THR A 383 -34.56 3.30 -5.94
C THR A 383 -35.10 3.99 -4.69
N ILE A 384 -34.22 4.24 -3.71
CA ILE A 384 -34.53 5.07 -2.54
C ILE A 384 -33.73 6.36 -2.65
N VAL A 385 -34.43 7.49 -2.75
CA VAL A 385 -33.79 8.82 -2.76
C VAL A 385 -34.08 9.51 -1.42
N TYR A 386 -33.03 9.72 -0.64
CA TYR A 386 -33.04 10.54 0.56
C TYR A 386 -33.16 12.03 0.20
N ASP A 387 -34.13 12.69 0.83
CA ASP A 387 -34.35 14.14 0.77
C ASP A 387 -34.17 14.75 2.18
N PRO A 388 -33.11 15.55 2.42
CA PRO A 388 -32.87 16.15 3.74
C PRO A 388 -33.94 17.20 4.13
N GLU A 389 -34.74 17.71 3.18
CA GLU A 389 -35.80 18.67 3.49
C GLU A 389 -36.85 18.13 4.46
N THR A 390 -37.03 16.81 4.54
CA THR A 390 -37.93 16.20 5.53
C THR A 390 -37.49 16.48 6.96
N TYR A 391 -36.18 16.51 7.22
CA TYR A 391 -35.62 16.75 8.56
C TYR A 391 -35.50 18.24 8.87
N PHE A 392 -35.19 19.07 7.86
CA PHE A 392 -35.19 20.52 8.05
C PHE A 392 -36.57 21.07 8.44
N LYS A 393 -37.66 20.48 7.94
CA LYS A 393 -39.05 20.87 8.27
C LYS A 393 -39.44 20.59 9.73
N VAL A 394 -38.73 19.70 10.42
CA VAL A 394 -38.96 19.41 11.84
C VAL A 394 -38.44 20.54 12.74
N LEU A 395 -37.43 21.29 12.28
CA LEU A 395 -36.82 22.39 13.02
C LEU A 395 -37.63 23.69 12.89
N LYS A 396 -37.55 24.56 13.91
CA LYS A 396 -38.02 25.95 13.78
C LYS A 396 -37.32 26.64 12.62
N THR A 397 -38.03 27.50 11.88
CA THR A 397 -37.54 28.13 10.64
C THR A 397 -36.16 28.80 10.79
N SER A 398 -35.92 29.50 11.91
CA SER A 398 -34.63 30.15 12.18
C SER A 398 -33.47 29.15 12.33
N LEU A 399 -33.70 28.05 13.06
CA LEU A 399 -32.73 26.98 13.26
C LEU A 399 -32.45 26.21 11.95
N ALA A 400 -33.50 25.89 11.19
CA ALA A 400 -33.38 25.26 9.87
C ALA A 400 -32.55 26.15 8.91
N THR A 401 -32.83 27.45 8.88
CA THR A 401 -32.09 28.42 8.04
C THR A 401 -30.62 28.51 8.43
N SER A 402 -30.34 28.52 9.74
CA SER A 402 -28.97 28.53 10.26
C SER A 402 -28.20 27.28 9.82
N LEU A 403 -28.79 26.10 10.00
CA LEU A 403 -28.14 24.84 9.64
C LEU A 403 -27.95 24.70 8.11
N LYS A 404 -28.94 25.09 7.30
CA LYS A 404 -28.82 25.12 5.82
C LYS A 404 -27.72 26.06 5.35
N THR A 405 -27.61 27.23 5.98
CA THR A 405 -26.54 28.19 5.71
C THR A 405 -25.18 27.58 6.01
N ALA A 406 -25.04 26.84 7.12
CA ALA A 406 -23.80 26.14 7.46
C ALA A 406 -23.44 25.10 6.39
N TYR A 407 -24.35 24.19 6.01
CA TYR A 407 -24.10 23.22 4.94
C TYR A 407 -23.67 23.86 3.62
N THR A 408 -24.34 24.95 3.23
CA THR A 408 -24.04 25.67 1.99
C THR A 408 -22.67 26.35 2.05
N THR A 409 -22.35 27.00 3.17
CA THR A 409 -21.08 27.73 3.37
C THR A 409 -19.89 26.79 3.40
N LEU A 410 -20.04 25.66 4.11
CA LEU A 410 -19.00 24.65 4.28
C LEU A 410 -18.91 23.68 3.09
N LYS A 411 -19.84 23.77 2.12
CA LYS A 411 -19.96 22.89 0.95
C LYS A 411 -20.09 21.41 1.33
N ILE A 412 -20.88 21.14 2.36
CA ILE A 412 -21.18 19.78 2.82
C ILE A 412 -22.58 19.39 2.35
N THR A 413 -22.70 18.22 1.74
CA THR A 413 -24.00 17.64 1.39
C THR A 413 -24.63 17.02 2.65
N PRO A 414 -25.84 17.43 3.06
CA PRO A 414 -26.53 16.80 4.18
C PRO A 414 -26.82 15.32 3.87
N CYS A 415 -26.58 14.44 4.85
CA CYS A 415 -26.92 13.02 4.78
C CYS A 415 -27.82 12.63 5.96
N TYR A 416 -28.44 11.45 5.91
CA TYR A 416 -29.33 10.96 6.96
C TYR A 416 -28.62 10.86 8.31
N SER A 417 -27.37 10.36 8.31
CA SER A 417 -26.52 10.23 9.50
C SER A 417 -26.20 11.54 10.21
N HIS A 418 -26.41 12.70 9.57
CA HIS A 418 -26.32 13.99 10.25
C HIS A 418 -27.51 14.29 11.18
N PHE A 419 -28.62 13.56 11.04
CA PHE A 419 -29.88 13.80 11.74
C PHE A 419 -30.32 12.65 12.66
N ILE A 420 -29.57 11.53 12.74
CA ILE A 420 -29.93 10.37 13.57
C ILE A 420 -30.01 10.69 15.06
N ASP A 421 -29.28 11.71 15.50
CA ASP A 421 -29.23 12.19 16.88
C ASP A 421 -30.13 13.42 17.12
N LEU A 422 -31.00 13.78 16.16
CA LEU A 422 -31.94 14.90 16.29
C LEU A 422 -32.93 14.62 17.43
N PRO A 423 -32.97 15.45 18.50
CA PRO A 423 -33.85 15.19 19.64
C PRO A 423 -35.33 15.27 19.26
N HIS A 424 -36.15 14.40 19.86
CA HIS A 424 -37.61 14.50 19.71
C HIS A 424 -38.21 15.76 20.37
N SER A 425 -37.59 16.26 21.44
CA SER A 425 -38.05 17.47 22.13
C SER A 425 -37.51 18.74 21.49
N PHE A 426 -38.42 19.65 21.12
CA PHE A 426 -38.11 20.93 20.50
C PHE A 426 -37.24 21.86 21.36
N GLU A 427 -37.23 21.69 22.68
CA GLU A 427 -36.42 22.51 23.60
C GLU A 427 -34.91 22.27 23.42
N HIS A 428 -34.53 21.06 23.00
CA HIS A 428 -33.13 20.69 22.78
C HIS A 428 -32.63 20.98 21.35
N HIS A 429 -33.52 21.34 20.42
CA HIS A 429 -33.16 21.57 19.02
C HIS A 429 -32.14 22.69 18.84
N ALA A 430 -32.24 23.77 19.63
CA ALA A 430 -31.30 24.88 19.52
C ALA A 430 -29.88 24.46 19.90
N ALA A 431 -29.71 23.75 21.02
CA ALA A 431 -28.42 23.23 21.46
C ALA A 431 -27.87 22.19 20.46
N TRP A 432 -28.73 21.32 19.95
CA TRP A 432 -28.35 20.32 18.95
C TRP A 432 -27.87 20.97 17.64
N VAL A 433 -28.58 21.96 17.10
CA VAL A 433 -28.17 22.67 15.87
C VAL A 433 -26.83 23.36 16.06
N THR A 434 -26.62 24.03 17.19
CA THR A 434 -25.33 24.66 17.51
C THR A 434 -24.19 23.64 17.51
N ASN A 435 -24.37 22.51 18.22
CA ASN A 435 -23.37 21.44 18.26
C ASN A 435 -23.12 20.84 16.86
N LYS A 436 -24.19 20.57 16.09
CA LYS A 436 -24.06 20.04 14.73
C LYS A 436 -23.27 20.97 13.82
N ILE A 437 -23.51 22.28 13.89
CA ILE A 437 -22.75 23.28 13.11
C ILE A 437 -21.26 23.24 13.49
N GLU A 438 -20.93 23.13 14.78
CA GLU A 438 -19.53 23.01 15.22
C GLU A 438 -18.88 21.70 14.72
N GLN A 439 -19.59 20.58 14.74
CA GLN A 439 -19.11 19.32 14.15
C GLN A 439 -18.84 19.45 12.64
N LEU A 440 -19.74 20.10 11.91
CA LEU A 440 -19.59 20.35 10.47
C LEU A 440 -18.39 21.26 10.18
N LYS A 441 -18.20 22.33 10.95
CA LYS A 441 -17.00 23.20 10.85
C LYS A 441 -15.72 22.41 11.10
N ALA A 442 -15.70 21.58 12.15
CA ALA A 442 -14.56 20.74 12.46
C ALA A 442 -14.19 19.79 11.30
N SER A 443 -15.19 19.23 10.60
CA SER A 443 -14.97 18.34 9.45
C SER A 443 -14.23 19.00 8.27
N VAL A 444 -14.40 20.31 8.07
CA VAL A 444 -13.65 21.07 7.05
C VAL A 444 -12.34 21.66 7.58
N GLY A 445 -12.00 21.38 8.84
CA GLY A 445 -10.78 21.84 9.50
C GLY A 445 -10.90 23.17 10.23
N GLU A 446 -12.10 23.74 10.35
CA GLU A 446 -12.37 24.91 11.20
C GLU A 446 -12.55 24.48 12.66
N LEU A 447 -11.43 24.09 13.29
CA LEU A 447 -11.43 23.60 14.67
C LEU A 447 -11.31 24.73 15.68
N THR A 448 -12.10 24.62 16.75
CA THR A 448 -11.85 25.33 18.00
C THR A 448 -10.92 24.49 18.87
N TYR A 449 -9.89 25.13 19.41
CA TYR A 449 -8.95 24.51 20.35
C TYR A 449 -9.21 25.10 21.73
N ALA A 450 -9.14 24.27 22.77
CA ALA A 450 -9.15 24.73 24.14
C ALA A 450 -7.89 25.56 24.45
N ASP A 451 -7.98 26.45 25.44
CA ASP A 451 -6.82 27.19 25.94
C ASP A 451 -5.86 26.31 26.74
N ALA A 452 -6.33 25.17 27.27
CA ALA A 452 -5.51 24.19 28.00
C ALA A 452 -5.18 22.95 27.13
N PRO A 453 -4.09 22.23 27.42
CA PRO A 453 -3.78 20.94 26.79
C PRO A 453 -4.94 19.95 26.93
N THR A 454 -5.16 19.14 25.90
CA THR A 454 -6.19 18.10 25.91
C THR A 454 -5.85 17.01 26.93
N THR A 455 -6.80 16.70 27.82
CA THR A 455 -6.65 15.70 28.89
C THR A 455 -7.26 14.33 28.50
N PRO A 456 -6.86 13.23 29.15
CA PRO A 456 -7.56 11.94 29.06
C PRO A 456 -9.06 12.07 29.32
N GLU A 457 -9.47 12.85 30.32
CA GLU A 457 -10.87 13.11 30.63
C GLU A 457 -11.64 13.72 29.45
N ASP A 458 -11.07 14.70 28.76
CA ASP A 458 -11.73 15.34 27.62
C ASP A 458 -12.07 14.31 26.53
N VAL A 459 -11.10 13.45 26.20
CA VAL A 459 -11.26 12.40 25.19
C VAL A 459 -12.25 11.32 25.65
N LEU A 460 -12.16 10.89 26.91
CA LEU A 460 -13.05 9.86 27.46
C LEU A 460 -14.49 10.36 27.62
N ASN A 461 -14.69 11.61 28.03
CA ASN A 461 -16.00 12.25 28.08
C ASN A 461 -16.60 12.34 26.69
N TYR A 462 -15.80 12.71 25.68
CA TYR A 462 -16.25 12.73 24.29
C TYR A 462 -16.68 11.33 23.82
N LEU A 463 -15.87 10.30 24.10
CA LEU A 463 -16.15 8.90 23.78
C LEU A 463 -17.30 8.28 24.60
N SER A 464 -17.76 8.95 25.66
CA SER A 464 -18.98 8.56 26.38
C SER A 464 -20.25 8.97 25.62
N MET A 465 -20.15 10.04 24.82
CA MET A 465 -21.26 10.57 24.01
C MET A 465 -21.29 9.99 22.60
N TYR A 466 -20.10 9.69 22.04
CA TYR A 466 -19.96 9.22 20.66
C TYR A 466 -19.24 7.87 20.59
N PRO A 467 -19.54 7.04 19.57
CA PRO A 467 -18.95 5.71 19.43
C PRO A 467 -17.45 5.71 19.12
N PHE A 468 -16.95 6.80 18.52
CA PHE A 468 -15.54 7.02 18.24
C PHE A 468 -15.21 8.51 18.29
N VAL A 469 -13.92 8.84 18.25
CA VAL A 469 -13.43 10.22 18.16
C VAL A 469 -12.35 10.34 17.08
N PHE A 470 -12.32 11.44 16.36
CA PHE A 470 -11.22 11.82 15.48
C PHE A 470 -10.45 13.00 16.10
N LEU A 471 -9.26 12.72 16.63
CA LEU A 471 -8.33 13.72 17.16
C LEU A 471 -7.66 14.47 16.00
N GLN A 472 -7.91 15.77 15.90
CA GLN A 472 -7.41 16.59 14.81
C GLN A 472 -6.62 17.79 15.31
N SER A 473 -5.42 17.96 14.75
CA SER A 473 -4.51 19.08 15.07
C SER A 473 -3.45 19.20 13.98
N GLY A 474 -2.68 20.30 13.99
CA GLY A 474 -1.47 20.39 13.19
C GLY A 474 -0.43 19.29 13.49
N THR A 475 0.50 19.10 12.56
CA THR A 475 1.63 18.18 12.72
C THR A 475 2.46 18.54 13.96
N GLY A 476 2.89 17.52 14.73
CA GLY A 476 3.79 17.72 15.86
C GLY A 476 3.12 18.09 17.18
N ALA A 477 1.78 18.16 17.23
CA ALA A 477 1.04 18.46 18.46
C ALA A 477 1.08 17.34 19.51
N GLY A 478 1.50 16.12 19.17
CA GLY A 478 1.63 15.01 20.13
C GLY A 478 0.43 14.08 20.26
N LYS A 479 -0.45 13.97 19.24
CA LYS A 479 -1.60 13.05 19.22
C LYS A 479 -1.22 11.60 19.52
N SER A 480 -0.25 11.05 18.78
CA SER A 480 0.23 9.67 18.98
C SER A 480 0.85 9.51 20.37
N TYR A 481 1.69 10.46 20.80
CA TYR A 481 2.27 10.44 22.15
C TYR A 481 1.20 10.43 23.26
N PHE A 482 0.11 11.18 23.07
CA PHE A 482 -1.01 11.17 24.00
C PHE A 482 -1.66 9.80 24.12
N VAL A 483 -1.96 9.15 22.99
CA VAL A 483 -2.59 7.83 22.98
C VAL A 483 -1.62 6.75 23.47
N ASP A 484 -0.34 6.84 23.15
CA ASP A 484 0.66 5.79 23.43
C ASP A 484 1.22 5.87 24.85
N HIS A 485 1.26 7.06 25.45
CA HIS A 485 1.90 7.28 26.75
C HIS A 485 0.98 7.89 27.80
N ILE A 486 0.30 9.00 27.48
CA ILE A 486 -0.50 9.75 28.46
C ILE A 486 -1.74 8.95 28.87
N LEU A 487 -2.47 8.41 27.89
CA LEU A 487 -3.71 7.67 28.13
C LEU A 487 -3.46 6.34 28.88
N PRO A 488 -2.47 5.49 28.54
CA PRO A 488 -2.12 4.32 29.34
C PRO A 488 -1.67 4.68 30.76
N HIS A 489 -0.86 5.73 30.91
CA HIS A 489 -0.42 6.20 32.23
C HIS A 489 -1.61 6.61 33.10
N TYR A 490 -2.57 7.32 32.52
CA TYR A 490 -3.81 7.70 33.18
C TYR A 490 -4.59 6.49 33.71
N PHE A 491 -4.81 5.46 32.89
CA PHE A 491 -5.50 4.24 33.34
C PHE A 491 -4.72 3.48 34.40
N LYS A 492 -3.38 3.44 34.28
CA LYS A 492 -2.52 2.82 35.29
C LYS A 492 -2.64 3.49 36.65
N LEU A 493 -2.71 4.83 36.70
CA LEU A 493 -2.95 5.57 37.94
C LEU A 493 -4.32 5.23 38.57
N GLN A 494 -5.32 4.90 37.74
CA GLN A 494 -6.63 4.42 38.17
C GLN A 494 -6.69 2.92 38.47
N ARG A 495 -5.56 2.20 38.40
CA ARG A 495 -5.48 0.73 38.54
C ARG A 495 -6.38 -0.03 37.56
N ARG A 496 -6.58 0.54 36.36
CA ARG A 496 -7.25 -0.12 35.24
C ARG A 496 -6.20 -0.56 34.23
N ASP A 497 -6.27 -1.81 33.81
CA ASP A 497 -5.42 -2.36 32.77
C ASP A 497 -6.21 -2.31 31.46
N VAL A 498 -5.85 -1.38 30.58
CA VAL A 498 -6.58 -1.11 29.33
C VAL A 498 -5.63 -1.34 28.17
N SER A 499 -6.01 -2.23 27.25
CA SER A 499 -5.24 -2.47 26.03
C SER A 499 -5.54 -1.42 24.97
N ILE A 500 -4.47 -0.98 24.28
CA ILE A 500 -4.56 -0.17 23.07
C ILE A 500 -4.06 -1.02 21.90
N HIS A 501 -4.90 -1.17 20.90
CA HIS A 501 -4.64 -1.92 19.68
C HIS A 501 -4.45 -0.95 18.54
N HIS A 502 -3.45 -1.16 17.68
CA HIS A 502 -3.09 -0.18 16.66
C HIS A 502 -3.35 -0.70 15.24
N GLY A 503 -3.91 0.17 14.40
CA GLY A 503 -4.14 -0.09 12.99
C GLY A 503 -5.26 -1.09 12.69
N LEU A 504 -5.65 -1.15 11.41
CA LEU A 504 -6.76 -2.00 10.95
C LEU A 504 -6.48 -3.50 11.09
N ASP A 505 -5.21 -3.91 11.01
CA ASP A 505 -4.81 -5.31 11.17
C ASP A 505 -5.09 -5.84 12.58
N SER A 506 -5.16 -4.96 13.58
CA SER A 506 -5.43 -5.32 14.98
C SER A 506 -6.92 -5.36 15.33
N VAL A 507 -7.83 -5.00 14.41
CA VAL A 507 -9.27 -4.90 14.68
C VAL A 507 -9.85 -6.22 15.19
N LYS A 508 -9.43 -7.36 14.62
CA LYS A 508 -9.89 -8.67 15.06
C LYS A 508 -9.40 -9.03 16.47
N THR A 509 -8.20 -8.58 16.84
CA THR A 509 -7.65 -8.81 18.18
C THR A 509 -8.34 -7.91 19.20
N TRP A 510 -8.57 -6.64 18.84
CA TRP A 510 -9.35 -5.68 19.62
C TRP A 510 -10.78 -6.18 19.86
N ALA A 511 -11.49 -6.61 18.82
CA ALA A 511 -12.86 -7.11 18.96
C ALA A 511 -12.98 -8.41 19.78
N LYS A 512 -11.86 -9.05 20.13
CA LYS A 512 -11.78 -10.23 21.00
C LYS A 512 -11.28 -9.90 22.41
N SER A 513 -10.83 -8.68 22.68
CA SER A 513 -10.43 -8.28 24.02
C SER A 513 -11.66 -8.06 24.90
N ALA A 514 -11.47 -8.03 26.22
CA ALA A 514 -12.59 -7.80 27.14
C ALA A 514 -13.06 -6.33 27.11
N GLU A 515 -12.09 -5.42 27.08
CA GLU A 515 -12.24 -3.99 26.83
C GLU A 515 -10.99 -3.51 26.09
N GLY A 516 -11.03 -2.32 25.49
CA GLY A 516 -9.84 -1.76 24.85
C GLY A 516 -10.13 -0.66 23.82
N PHE A 517 -9.07 0.08 23.51
CA PHE A 517 -9.09 1.12 22.50
C PHE A 517 -8.48 0.59 21.21
N LEU A 518 -9.08 0.95 20.08
CA LEU A 518 -8.47 0.80 18.77
C LEU A 518 -7.97 2.18 18.31
N PHE A 519 -6.67 2.32 18.14
CA PHE A 519 -6.03 3.54 17.66
C PHE A 519 -5.64 3.41 16.19
N ILE A 520 -6.14 4.32 15.36
CA ILE A 520 -5.79 4.43 13.94
C ILE A 520 -5.14 5.80 13.72
N ASP A 521 -3.81 5.82 13.73
CA ASP A 521 -3.03 7.02 13.49
C ASP A 521 -2.96 7.36 12.00
N GLU A 522 -2.85 8.65 11.70
CA GLU A 522 -2.90 9.23 10.35
C GLU A 522 -4.01 8.61 9.47
N ALA A 523 -5.21 8.45 10.05
CA ALA A 523 -6.35 7.77 9.42
C ALA A 523 -6.72 8.35 8.03
N ASN A 524 -6.44 9.63 7.84
CA ASN A 524 -6.70 10.37 6.62
C ASN A 524 -5.55 10.39 5.60
N LEU A 525 -4.51 9.57 5.78
CA LEU A 525 -3.54 9.26 4.72
C LEU A 525 -4.01 8.13 3.80
N SER A 526 -4.90 7.27 4.29
CA SER A 526 -5.35 6.09 3.56
C SER A 526 -6.57 6.38 2.68
N PHE A 527 -6.74 5.60 1.62
CA PHE A 527 -7.97 5.59 0.81
C PHE A 527 -9.13 4.80 1.47
N GLU A 528 -8.90 4.26 2.67
CA GLU A 528 -9.89 3.48 3.40
C GLU A 528 -11.11 4.35 3.74
N GLN A 529 -12.30 3.80 3.52
CA GLN A 529 -13.56 4.51 3.80
C GLN A 529 -14.08 4.26 5.22
N PHE A 530 -13.46 3.30 5.92
CA PHE A 530 -13.75 2.88 7.29
C PHE A 530 -15.18 2.34 7.50
N ASN A 531 -15.82 1.85 6.42
CA ASN A 531 -17.18 1.29 6.48
C ASN A 531 -17.30 0.07 7.41
N LEU A 532 -16.17 -0.56 7.76
CA LEU A 532 -16.10 -1.62 8.76
C LEU A 532 -16.68 -1.17 10.12
N PHE A 533 -16.58 0.11 10.44
CA PHE A 533 -17.08 0.70 11.68
C PHE A 533 -18.50 1.28 11.54
N ASP A 534 -19.22 1.02 10.43
CA ASP A 534 -20.57 1.56 10.22
C ASP A 534 -21.53 1.16 11.33
N ASN A 535 -21.54 -0.12 11.72
CA ASN A 535 -22.42 -0.59 12.79
C ASN A 535 -22.05 0.09 14.12
N VAL A 536 -20.76 0.24 14.41
CA VAL A 536 -20.25 0.95 15.60
C VAL A 536 -20.68 2.43 15.58
N ALA A 537 -20.60 3.10 14.43
CA ALA A 537 -21.00 4.50 14.27
C ALA A 537 -22.50 4.72 14.50
N HIS A 538 -23.33 3.72 14.19
CA HIS A 538 -24.76 3.70 14.51
C HIS A 538 -25.07 3.28 15.96
N GLY A 539 -24.05 3.14 16.81
CA GLY A 539 -24.20 2.74 18.21
C GLY A 539 -24.45 1.25 18.41
N LYS A 540 -24.35 0.42 17.38
CA LYS A 540 -24.45 -1.04 17.52
C LYS A 540 -23.16 -1.57 18.14
N HIS A 541 -23.28 -2.48 19.10
CA HIS A 541 -22.14 -3.10 19.79
C HIS A 541 -21.67 -4.37 19.08
N GLU A 542 -21.33 -4.24 17.80
CA GLU A 542 -20.87 -5.35 16.97
C GLU A 542 -19.97 -4.89 15.83
N ILE A 543 -19.15 -5.81 15.34
CA ILE A 543 -18.36 -5.62 14.13
C ILE A 543 -18.36 -6.92 13.31
N TRP A 544 -18.43 -6.77 11.99
CA TRP A 544 -18.44 -7.89 11.04
C TRP A 544 -17.18 -7.87 10.20
N ILE A 545 -16.35 -8.92 10.33
CA ILE A 545 -15.07 -9.03 9.62
C ILE A 545 -15.08 -10.33 8.83
N ASP A 546 -14.98 -10.24 7.50
CA ASP A 546 -15.01 -11.41 6.61
C ASP A 546 -16.16 -12.36 6.95
N GLY A 547 -17.40 -11.84 6.96
CA GLY A 547 -18.61 -12.62 7.25
C GLY A 547 -18.73 -13.16 8.68
N ASN A 548 -17.77 -12.91 9.57
CA ASN A 548 -17.77 -13.38 10.95
C ASN A 548 -18.20 -12.27 11.90
N TYR A 549 -19.03 -12.65 12.87
CA TYR A 549 -19.59 -11.79 13.89
C TYR A 549 -18.66 -11.67 15.10
N TYR A 550 -18.42 -10.44 15.55
CA TYR A 550 -17.71 -10.16 16.79
C TYR A 550 -18.57 -9.21 17.65
N PRO A 551 -19.10 -9.68 18.79
CA PRO A 551 -19.81 -8.82 19.72
C PRO A 551 -18.82 -7.86 20.39
N LEU A 552 -19.22 -6.60 20.57
CA LEU A 552 -18.44 -5.60 21.29
C LEU A 552 -19.13 -5.27 22.61
N SER A 553 -18.36 -4.81 23.58
CA SER A 553 -18.90 -4.18 24.80
C SER A 553 -18.93 -2.65 24.63
N PRO A 554 -19.71 -1.90 25.45
CA PRO A 554 -19.67 -0.44 25.45
C PRO A 554 -18.29 0.17 25.74
N GLN A 555 -17.36 -0.62 26.28
CA GLN A 555 -15.98 -0.23 26.60
C GLN A 555 -15.04 -0.33 25.38
N HIS A 556 -15.47 -0.95 24.29
CA HIS A 556 -14.73 -0.94 23.04
C HIS A 556 -14.87 0.42 22.37
N LYS A 557 -13.76 1.17 22.29
CA LYS A 557 -13.72 2.53 21.72
C LYS A 557 -12.72 2.63 20.58
N VAL A 558 -13.01 3.50 19.61
CA VAL A 558 -12.12 3.76 18.47
C VAL A 558 -11.64 5.21 18.54
N ILE A 559 -10.33 5.40 18.44
CA ILE A 559 -9.66 6.69 18.35
C ILE A 559 -9.00 6.77 16.98
N PHE A 560 -9.42 7.71 16.17
CA PHE A 560 -8.72 8.11 14.96
C PHE A 560 -7.87 9.33 15.25
N ALA A 561 -6.72 9.46 14.61
CA ALA A 561 -5.94 10.69 14.61
C ALA A 561 -5.54 11.10 13.19
N GLY A 562 -5.46 12.40 12.95
CA GLY A 562 -5.00 12.92 11.66
C GLY A 562 -4.79 14.43 11.65
N ASN A 563 -4.28 14.93 10.54
CA ASN A 563 -4.09 16.36 10.32
C ASN A 563 -5.28 16.94 9.53
N PRO A 564 -5.59 18.24 9.57
CA PRO A 564 -6.69 18.80 8.78
C PRO A 564 -6.57 18.53 7.27
N LYS A 565 -7.71 18.43 6.59
CA LYS A 565 -7.81 18.17 5.12
C LYS A 565 -7.08 19.21 4.24
N GLN A 566 -6.82 20.39 4.79
CA GLN A 566 -6.04 21.45 4.14
C GLN A 566 -4.57 21.05 3.92
N TYR A 567 -4.08 20.02 4.61
CA TYR A 567 -2.75 19.46 4.39
C TYR A 567 -2.73 18.56 3.15
N GLU A 568 -1.64 18.62 2.39
CA GLU A 568 -1.47 17.84 1.16
C GLU A 568 -1.56 16.32 1.43
N GLY A 569 -2.21 15.60 0.51
CA GLY A 569 -2.37 14.14 0.58
C GLY A 569 -3.37 13.65 1.64
N ARG A 570 -4.10 14.54 2.32
CA ARG A 570 -5.12 14.15 3.30
C ARG A 570 -6.49 13.92 2.66
N LEU A 571 -7.03 12.72 2.88
CA LEU A 571 -8.29 12.24 2.33
C LEU A 571 -9.36 12.19 3.42
N GLU A 572 -10.60 12.49 3.04
CA GLU A 572 -11.73 12.39 3.95
C GLU A 572 -12.55 11.14 3.63
N ALA A 573 -12.48 10.16 4.53
CA ALA A 573 -13.22 8.90 4.42
C ALA A 573 -14.73 9.11 4.57
N SER A 574 -15.52 8.25 3.91
CA SER A 574 -16.99 8.28 3.97
C SER A 574 -17.53 8.24 5.40
N LEU A 575 -16.94 7.44 6.29
CA LEU A 575 -17.33 7.38 7.70
C LEU A 575 -17.36 8.77 8.36
N PHE A 576 -16.30 9.58 8.19
CA PHE A 576 -16.20 10.89 8.85
C PHE A 576 -17.07 11.97 8.20
N LYS A 577 -17.43 11.80 6.92
CA LYS A 577 -18.41 12.67 6.26
C LYS A 577 -19.81 12.47 6.85
N ARG A 578 -20.16 11.22 7.16
CA ARG A 578 -21.46 10.85 7.73
C ARG A 578 -21.53 11.10 9.24
N PHE A 579 -20.42 10.86 9.92
CA PHE A 579 -20.27 10.96 11.38
C PHE A 579 -19.11 11.91 11.72
N PRO A 580 -19.32 13.24 11.71
CA PRO A 580 -18.26 14.23 11.93
C PRO A 580 -17.86 14.38 13.41
N TYR A 581 -17.47 13.28 14.06
CA TYR A 581 -17.08 13.21 15.47
C TYR A 581 -15.62 13.65 15.69
N TYR A 582 -15.33 14.89 15.31
CA TYR A 582 -14.02 15.50 15.43
C TYR A 582 -13.82 16.17 16.79
N LEU A 583 -12.62 16.03 17.35
CA LEU A 583 -12.17 16.71 18.56
C LEU A 583 -10.84 17.44 18.27
N GLY A 584 -10.84 18.75 18.47
CA GLY A 584 -9.63 19.57 18.37
C GLY A 584 -8.63 19.16 19.44
N PHE A 585 -7.44 18.75 19.04
CA PHE A 585 -6.40 18.27 19.94
C PHE A 585 -5.34 19.35 20.19
N LYS A 586 -5.14 19.73 21.45
CA LYS A 586 -4.07 20.62 21.89
C LYS A 586 -3.00 19.83 22.64
N GLY A 587 -1.76 19.95 22.18
CA GLY A 587 -0.59 19.28 22.78
C GLY A 587 -0.23 19.82 24.16
N GLN A 588 0.69 19.13 24.83
CA GLN A 588 1.28 19.61 26.07
C GLN A 588 2.09 20.90 25.87
N GLU A 589 2.16 21.71 26.91
CA GLU A 589 2.99 22.91 26.94
C GLU A 589 4.48 22.58 26.74
N LEU A 590 5.19 23.48 26.07
CA LEU A 590 6.60 23.26 25.72
C LEU A 590 7.47 23.06 26.96
N ALA A 591 7.21 23.82 28.03
CA ALA A 591 7.85 23.68 29.33
C ALA A 591 7.83 22.23 29.85
N THR A 592 6.66 21.58 29.81
CA THR A 592 6.49 20.19 30.27
C THR A 592 7.28 19.21 29.40
N ILE A 593 7.30 19.44 28.09
CA ILE A 593 8.02 18.59 27.13
C ILE A 593 9.54 18.70 27.31
N LEU A 594 10.04 19.90 27.61
CA LEU A 594 11.48 20.18 27.71
C LEU A 594 12.06 19.96 29.11
N GLN A 595 11.23 19.91 30.15
CA GLN A 595 11.67 19.80 31.55
C GLN A 595 12.74 18.70 31.75
N PRO A 596 12.56 17.45 31.25
CA PRO A 596 13.55 16.39 31.48
C PRO A 596 14.92 16.68 30.83
N LEU A 597 14.96 17.49 29.78
CA LEU A 597 16.20 17.89 29.09
C LEU A 597 16.83 19.13 29.75
N LEU A 598 16.01 20.02 30.28
CA LEU A 598 16.47 21.24 30.94
C LEU A 598 17.04 20.97 32.34
N ASP A 599 16.67 19.86 32.99
CA ASP A 599 17.25 19.47 34.29
C ASP A 599 18.75 19.13 34.23
N PHE A 600 19.34 19.04 33.03
CA PHE A 600 20.78 18.93 32.85
C PHE A 600 21.54 20.27 32.88
N PHE A 601 20.83 21.38 33.07
CA PHE A 601 21.36 22.75 33.07
C PHE A 601 21.09 23.45 34.40
N ASP A 602 21.95 24.38 34.76
CA ASP A 602 21.87 25.09 36.05
C ASP A 602 20.80 26.21 36.00
N TYR A 603 20.66 26.88 34.85
CA TYR A 603 19.75 28.03 34.66
C TYR A 603 18.48 27.68 33.88
N LYS A 604 17.85 26.55 34.20
CA LYS A 604 16.76 25.96 33.40
C LYS A 604 15.59 26.89 33.04
N ASN A 605 15.17 27.78 33.96
CA ASN A 605 14.05 28.69 33.71
C ASN A 605 14.41 29.78 32.69
N ASP A 606 15.62 30.34 32.78
CA ASP A 606 16.10 31.36 31.84
C ASP A 606 16.31 30.76 30.44
N LEU A 607 16.82 29.53 30.38
CA LEU A 607 17.00 28.79 29.14
C LEU A 607 15.65 28.43 28.50
N LEU A 608 14.66 28.01 29.30
CA LEU A 608 13.30 27.77 28.81
C LEU A 608 12.69 29.03 28.19
N ALA A 609 12.72 30.16 28.92
CA ALA A 609 12.20 31.43 28.44
C ALA A 609 12.89 31.87 27.13
N MET A 610 14.19 31.59 27.00
CA MET A 610 14.93 31.82 25.77
C MET A 610 14.40 30.96 24.61
N ILE A 611 14.25 29.64 24.82
CA ILE A 611 13.72 28.73 23.79
C ILE A 611 12.31 29.15 23.37
N GLU A 612 11.42 29.44 24.32
CA GLU A 612 10.03 29.85 24.07
C GLU A 612 9.96 31.14 23.24
N ASN A 613 10.79 32.13 23.54
CA ASN A 613 10.86 33.38 22.78
C ASN A 613 11.23 33.13 21.31
N TYR A 614 12.26 32.31 21.05
CA TYR A 614 12.66 31.99 19.68
C TYR A 614 11.66 31.07 18.96
N TYR A 615 11.04 30.15 19.70
CA TYR A 615 9.97 29.30 19.20
C TYR A 615 8.79 30.14 18.72
N GLN A 616 8.34 31.11 19.52
CA GLN A 616 7.27 32.04 19.15
C GLN A 616 7.66 32.91 17.95
N LYS A 617 8.88 33.48 17.92
CA LYS A 617 9.38 34.24 16.76
C LYS A 617 9.38 33.42 15.47
N ALA A 618 9.75 32.14 15.56
CA ALA A 618 9.73 31.22 14.41
C ALA A 618 8.29 30.99 13.92
N LEU A 619 7.34 30.77 14.83
CA LEU A 619 5.92 30.65 14.50
C LEU A 619 5.36 31.93 13.86
N ASP A 620 5.68 33.10 14.42
CA ASP A 620 5.27 34.41 13.90
C ASP A 620 5.82 34.65 12.48
N ALA A 621 7.04 34.18 12.23
CA ALA A 621 7.68 34.18 10.91
C ALA A 621 7.13 33.07 9.97
N LYS A 622 6.10 32.33 10.36
CA LYS A 622 5.48 31.21 9.63
C LYS A 622 6.45 30.05 9.33
N VAL A 623 7.52 29.93 10.12
CA VAL A 623 8.43 28.79 10.07
C VAL A 623 7.74 27.62 10.76
N THR A 624 7.79 26.44 10.13
CA THR A 624 7.25 25.23 10.75
C THR A 624 8.28 24.70 11.74
N ILE A 625 8.00 24.90 13.02
CA ILE A 625 8.79 24.39 14.14
C ILE A 625 7.92 23.50 15.03
N THR A 626 8.49 22.44 15.59
CA THR A 626 7.79 21.48 16.45
C THR A 626 8.53 21.29 17.78
N PRO A 627 7.89 20.71 18.81
CA PRO A 627 8.57 20.41 20.08
C PRO A 627 9.81 19.53 19.92
N ARG A 628 9.89 18.70 18.87
CA ARG A 628 11.09 17.91 18.55
C ARG A 628 12.29 18.79 18.22
N ASN A 629 12.09 19.91 17.52
CA ASN A 629 13.16 20.87 17.24
C ASN A 629 13.67 21.51 18.53
N ALA A 630 12.76 21.87 19.44
CA ALA A 630 13.14 22.39 20.76
C ALA A 630 13.91 21.35 21.59
N GLN A 631 13.54 20.07 21.52
CA GLN A 631 14.32 18.98 22.12
C GLN A 631 15.72 18.87 21.48
N MET A 632 15.83 19.01 20.15
CA MET A 632 17.12 19.01 19.45
C MET A 632 18.01 20.19 19.87
N ILE A 633 17.44 21.36 20.14
CA ILE A 633 18.15 22.52 20.67
C ILE A 633 18.76 22.17 22.04
N CYS A 634 17.97 21.65 22.98
CA CYS A 634 18.48 21.25 24.31
C CYS A 634 19.57 20.18 24.21
N LEU A 635 19.36 19.16 23.37
CA LEU A 635 20.32 18.07 23.17
C LEU A 635 21.64 18.55 22.56
N THR A 636 21.57 19.47 21.60
CA THR A 636 22.76 20.05 20.96
C THR A 636 23.52 20.94 21.94
N ALA A 637 22.82 21.81 22.69
CA ALA A 637 23.43 22.64 23.73
C ALA A 637 24.10 21.78 24.82
N PHE A 638 23.47 20.67 25.18
CA PHE A 638 24.03 19.72 26.15
C PHE A 638 25.32 19.08 25.64
N ILE A 639 25.38 18.66 24.37
CA ILE A 639 26.61 18.13 23.76
C ILE A 639 27.72 19.18 23.84
N LEU A 640 27.43 20.42 23.45
CA LEU A 640 28.41 21.52 23.54
C LEU A 640 28.88 21.75 24.98
N LYS A 641 27.99 21.65 25.98
CA LYS A 641 28.35 21.76 27.40
C LYS A 641 29.36 20.68 27.83
N GLN A 642 29.36 19.53 27.19
CA GLN A 642 30.25 18.42 27.51
C GLN A 642 31.58 18.43 26.75
N LEU A 643 31.72 19.21 25.68
CA LEU A 643 32.95 19.22 24.90
C LEU A 643 34.08 20.00 25.61
N PRO A 644 35.32 19.49 25.62
CA PRO A 644 36.43 20.13 26.35
C PRO A 644 36.69 21.60 25.99
N LEU A 645 36.48 21.98 24.72
CA LEU A 645 36.72 23.35 24.24
C LEU A 645 35.60 24.33 24.59
N THR A 646 34.41 23.84 24.95
CA THR A 646 33.22 24.67 25.18
C THR A 646 32.58 24.47 26.56
N GLN A 647 33.06 23.51 27.37
CA GLN A 647 32.56 23.22 28.71
C GLN A 647 32.63 24.40 29.70
N HIS A 648 33.54 25.36 29.46
CA HIS A 648 33.70 26.56 30.28
C HIS A 648 32.85 27.74 29.79
N MET A 649 32.20 27.62 28.64
CA MET A 649 31.35 28.68 28.10
C MET A 649 30.02 28.76 28.87
N PRO A 650 29.42 29.96 28.97
CA PRO A 650 28.11 30.11 29.61
C PRO A 650 27.04 29.26 28.92
N GLU A 651 26.20 28.56 29.70
CA GLU A 651 25.10 27.73 29.16
C GLU A 651 24.14 28.53 28.28
N THR A 652 23.91 29.80 28.63
CA THR A 652 23.09 30.73 27.84
C THR A 652 23.66 30.96 26.44
N PHE A 653 24.98 31.03 26.31
CA PHE A 653 25.66 31.17 25.02
C PHE A 653 25.56 29.88 24.20
N LEU A 654 25.78 28.72 24.83
CA LEU A 654 25.65 27.42 24.17
C LEU A 654 24.22 27.17 23.67
N MET A 655 23.22 27.58 24.45
CA MET A 655 21.82 27.49 24.08
C MET A 655 21.49 28.43 22.91
N GLN A 656 21.97 29.67 22.92
CA GLN A 656 21.82 30.61 21.80
C GLN A 656 22.39 30.05 20.50
N TYR A 657 23.59 29.45 20.55
CA TYR A 657 24.18 28.79 19.39
C TYR A 657 23.32 27.62 18.90
N ALA A 658 22.85 26.76 19.81
CA ALA A 658 22.01 25.61 19.45
C ALA A 658 20.68 26.05 18.80
N ILE A 659 20.04 27.09 19.33
CA ILE A 659 18.85 27.71 18.73
C ILE A 659 19.17 28.21 17.32
N ALA A 660 20.26 28.95 17.16
CA ALA A 660 20.67 29.51 15.87
C ALA A 660 20.92 28.43 14.83
N HIS A 661 21.64 27.38 15.21
CA HIS A 661 21.94 26.24 14.37
C HIS A 661 20.65 25.51 13.92
N GLU A 662 19.74 25.22 14.85
CA GLU A 662 18.48 24.55 14.53
C GLU A 662 17.60 25.42 13.61
N LEU A 663 17.42 26.71 13.91
CA LEU A 663 16.61 27.62 13.10
C LEU A 663 17.16 27.84 11.68
N LYS A 664 18.49 27.85 11.53
CA LYS A 664 19.16 27.94 10.22
C LYS A 664 18.89 26.71 9.35
N SER A 665 18.70 25.54 9.96
CA SER A 665 18.32 24.33 9.24
C SER A 665 16.87 24.36 8.72
N LEU A 666 15.99 25.12 9.38
CA LEU A 666 14.58 25.25 9.00
C LEU A 666 14.35 26.30 7.91
N THR A 667 15.08 27.43 7.93
CA THR A 667 15.01 28.44 6.86
C THR A 667 16.24 29.36 6.84
N PRO A 668 16.72 29.83 5.67
CA PRO A 668 17.78 30.85 5.60
C PRO A 668 17.34 32.25 6.08
N MET A 669 16.04 32.56 6.08
CA MET A 669 15.52 33.90 6.42
C MET A 669 15.62 34.25 7.92
N THR A 670 15.84 33.28 8.80
CA THR A 670 15.91 33.47 10.26
C THR A 670 17.22 34.10 10.75
N MET A 671 18.21 34.32 9.87
CA MET A 671 19.50 34.95 10.23
C MET A 671 19.36 36.38 10.80
N THR A 672 18.26 37.08 10.53
CA THR A 672 17.98 38.41 11.10
C THR A 672 17.50 38.37 12.55
N LEU A 673 17.19 37.18 13.09
CA LEU A 673 16.63 37.01 14.44
C LEU A 673 17.69 36.78 15.52
N ILE A 674 18.96 36.57 15.12
CA ILE A 674 20.04 36.12 16.02
C ILE A 674 21.27 37.02 15.86
N GLU A 675 21.75 37.57 16.97
CA GLU A 675 23.02 38.29 17.04
C GLU A 675 24.15 37.31 17.43
N GLU A 676 24.91 36.80 16.44
CA GLU A 676 26.05 35.90 16.70
C GLU A 676 27.35 36.67 16.92
N LYS A 677 28.06 36.40 18.02
CA LYS A 677 29.44 36.85 18.23
C LYS A 677 30.41 35.97 17.43
N LYS A 678 31.03 36.52 16.39
CA LYS A 678 31.88 35.80 15.43
C LYS A 678 33.04 35.01 16.05
N GLU A 679 33.70 35.56 17.08
CA GLU A 679 34.86 34.92 17.72
C GLU A 679 34.47 33.66 18.49
N ASP A 680 33.37 33.72 19.25
CA ASP A 680 32.87 32.59 20.02
C ASP A 680 32.32 31.47 19.09
N THR A 681 31.72 31.84 17.96
CA THR A 681 31.28 30.89 16.91
C THR A 681 32.45 30.08 16.33
N ALA A 682 33.64 30.68 16.19
CA ALA A 682 34.81 29.99 15.67
C ALA A 682 35.29 28.87 16.60
N ILE A 683 35.28 29.11 17.91
CA ILE A 683 35.65 28.11 18.92
C ILE A 683 34.65 26.95 18.92
N ILE A 684 33.34 27.23 18.82
CA ILE A 684 32.33 26.18 18.72
C ILE A 684 32.54 25.34 17.44
N ASN A 685 32.78 25.97 16.30
CA ASN A 685 33.02 25.25 15.06
C ASN A 685 34.28 24.36 15.14
N GLN A 686 35.33 24.83 15.83
CA GLN A 686 36.52 24.03 16.09
C GLN A 686 36.22 22.84 17.03
N ALA A 687 35.43 23.08 18.08
CA ALA A 687 34.98 22.02 19.00
C ALA A 687 34.16 20.96 18.27
N LEU A 688 33.22 21.36 17.41
CA LEU A 688 32.43 20.45 16.61
C LEU A 688 33.25 19.71 15.55
N ALA A 689 34.22 20.38 14.93
CA ALA A 689 35.14 19.72 13.99
C ALA A 689 35.97 18.60 14.66
N SER A 690 36.27 18.73 15.96
CA SER A 690 36.96 17.69 16.74
C SER A 690 36.13 16.39 16.91
N LEU A 691 34.82 16.43 16.67
CA LEU A 691 33.94 15.26 16.68
C LEU A 691 34.10 14.38 15.44
N LEU A 692 34.71 14.89 14.37
CA LEU A 692 34.83 14.13 13.12
C LEU A 692 35.83 12.98 13.29
N PRO A 693 35.45 11.75 12.92
CA PRO A 693 36.33 10.61 13.01
C PRO A 693 37.45 10.70 11.98
N LEU A 694 38.62 10.17 12.35
CA LEU A 694 39.69 9.89 11.40
C LEU A 694 39.21 8.80 10.42
N LEU A 695 39.36 9.07 9.12
CA LEU A 695 38.98 8.09 8.11
C LEU A 695 40.03 6.97 8.04
N PRO A 696 39.61 5.69 8.08
CA PRO A 696 40.54 4.55 8.05
C PRO A 696 41.23 4.35 6.69
N HIS A 697 40.69 4.93 5.60
CA HIS A 697 41.21 4.79 4.24
C HIS A 697 41.21 6.13 3.50
N HIS A 698 42.11 6.28 2.52
CA HIS A 698 42.19 7.44 1.62
C HIS A 698 41.08 7.49 0.54
N ASP A 699 40.09 6.59 0.61
CA ASP A 699 39.05 6.43 -0.42
C ASP A 699 37.98 7.53 -0.41
N PHE A 700 37.93 8.32 0.67
CA PHE A 700 37.06 9.47 0.87
C PHE A 700 37.83 10.61 1.57
N ILE A 701 37.53 11.85 1.20
CA ILE A 701 38.21 13.05 1.73
C ILE A 701 37.16 13.98 2.33
N TRP A 702 37.42 14.46 3.55
CA TRP A 702 36.60 15.48 4.21
C TRP A 702 36.88 16.85 3.60
N THR A 703 36.21 17.15 2.49
CA THR A 703 36.32 18.49 1.88
C THR A 703 35.52 19.53 2.69
N PRO A 704 35.88 20.83 2.62
CA PRO A 704 35.17 21.88 3.35
C PRO A 704 33.64 21.86 3.15
N SER A 705 33.15 21.61 1.93
CA SER A 705 31.71 21.51 1.63
C SER A 705 31.01 20.30 2.25
N ARG A 706 31.74 19.33 2.82
CA ARG A 706 31.20 18.11 3.44
C ARG A 706 31.31 18.11 4.96
N ILE A 707 32.26 18.86 5.53
CA ILE A 707 32.53 18.94 6.97
C ILE A 707 31.28 19.31 7.77
N ASN A 708 30.58 20.39 7.39
CA ASN A 708 29.40 20.83 8.16
C ASN A 708 28.28 19.79 8.18
N ILE A 709 28.05 19.11 7.04
CA ILE A 709 27.06 18.04 6.94
C ILE A 709 27.47 16.84 7.81
N ALA A 710 28.75 16.48 7.77
CA ALA A 710 29.30 15.40 8.58
C ALA A 710 29.19 15.71 10.08
N ILE A 711 29.43 16.97 10.50
CA ILE A 711 29.23 17.43 11.88
C ILE A 711 27.78 17.27 12.31
N THR A 712 26.80 17.69 11.49
CA THR A 712 25.38 17.52 11.83
C THR A 712 25.00 16.05 12.00
N ILE A 713 25.51 15.17 11.12
CA ILE A 713 25.29 13.73 11.25
C ILE A 713 25.96 13.19 12.53
N GLN A 714 27.18 13.66 12.84
CA GLN A 714 27.87 13.28 14.08
C GLN A 714 27.11 13.67 15.34
N THR A 715 26.60 14.90 15.40
CA THR A 715 25.77 15.36 16.52
C THR A 715 24.56 14.44 16.71
N LEU A 716 23.89 14.04 15.63
CA LEU A 716 22.77 13.09 15.71
C LEU A 716 23.22 11.71 16.20
N LEU A 717 24.38 11.21 15.78
CA LEU A 717 24.93 9.93 16.24
C LEU A 717 25.33 9.94 17.71
N ILE A 718 25.81 11.07 18.24
CA ILE A 718 26.07 11.25 19.68
C ILE A 718 24.75 11.27 20.47
N ILE A 719 23.71 11.94 19.96
CA ILE A 719 22.36 11.87 20.55
C ILE A 719 21.86 10.43 20.58
N ARG A 720 22.07 9.68 19.50
CA ARG A 720 21.73 8.25 19.43
C ARG A 720 22.47 7.43 20.50
N GLU A 721 23.74 7.71 20.76
CA GLU A 721 24.51 7.02 21.81
C GLU A 721 23.90 7.22 23.20
N ARG A 722 23.36 8.42 23.49
CA ARG A 722 22.62 8.65 24.75
C ARG A 722 21.38 7.77 24.88
N LYS A 723 20.69 7.52 23.77
CA LYS A 723 19.51 6.64 23.73
C LYS A 723 19.88 5.18 23.94
N LEU A 724 20.97 4.72 23.33
CA LEU A 724 21.53 3.39 23.57
C LEU A 724 21.87 3.18 25.05
N ASN A 725 22.39 4.22 25.70
CA ASN A 725 22.76 4.20 27.12
C ASN A 725 21.57 4.49 28.06
N HIS A 726 20.33 4.51 27.56
CA HIS A 726 19.11 4.80 28.33
C HIS A 726 19.09 6.16 29.06
N ASN A 727 19.92 7.12 28.62
CA ASN A 727 19.95 8.48 29.14
C ASN A 727 18.92 9.40 28.47
N ALA A 728 18.22 8.91 27.45
CA ALA A 728 17.10 9.57 26.78
C ALA A 728 16.22 8.51 26.10
N ASP A 729 14.90 8.72 26.07
CA ASP A 729 13.98 7.82 25.37
C ASP A 729 14.14 7.90 23.84
N GLN A 730 13.78 6.82 23.14
CA GLN A 730 13.82 6.76 21.68
C GLN A 730 13.01 7.90 21.03
N ALA A 731 11.85 8.24 21.61
CA ALA A 731 10.92 9.24 21.09
C ALA A 731 11.42 10.70 21.19
N VAL A 732 12.46 10.97 21.99
CA VAL A 732 12.96 12.33 22.25
C VAL A 732 13.76 12.87 21.07
N GLY A 733 13.42 14.06 20.56
CA GLY A 733 14.13 14.73 19.48
C GLY A 733 13.89 14.11 18.10
N ILE A 734 14.83 14.34 17.18
CA ILE A 734 14.79 13.82 15.81
C ILE A 734 15.63 12.54 15.73
N ASN A 735 15.13 11.55 14.97
CA ASN A 735 15.77 10.24 14.81
C ASN A 735 16.31 9.97 13.41
N GLY A 736 16.32 10.97 12.53
CA GLY A 736 16.86 10.76 11.20
C GLY A 736 17.26 12.01 10.45
N ILE A 737 18.06 11.79 9.41
CA ILE A 737 18.54 12.79 8.46
C ILE A 737 18.14 12.34 7.07
N VAL A 738 17.78 13.30 6.22
CA VAL A 738 17.68 13.10 4.78
C VAL A 738 18.65 14.03 4.05
N LEU A 739 19.55 13.43 3.28
CA LEU A 739 20.53 14.13 2.46
C LEU A 739 20.05 14.23 1.02
N GLU A 740 19.72 15.43 0.56
CA GLU A 740 19.24 15.71 -0.79
C GLU A 740 20.35 16.30 -1.66
N GLY A 741 20.51 15.81 -2.89
CA GLY A 741 21.48 16.36 -3.84
C GLY A 741 21.48 15.61 -5.17
N GLU A 742 22.16 16.14 -6.18
CA GLU A 742 22.25 15.51 -7.50
C GLU A 742 22.90 14.10 -7.45
N PRO A 743 22.61 13.22 -8.43
CA PRO A 743 23.31 11.94 -8.57
C PRO A 743 24.82 12.12 -8.68
N GLY A 744 25.58 11.17 -8.15
CA GLY A 744 27.05 11.16 -8.22
C GLY A 744 27.79 11.99 -7.17
N LEU A 745 27.13 12.90 -6.42
CA LEU A 745 27.76 13.76 -5.41
C LEU A 745 28.30 13.02 -4.16
N GLY A 746 28.19 11.69 -4.10
CA GLY A 746 28.72 10.90 -3.00
C GLY A 746 27.83 10.88 -1.74
N LYS A 747 26.51 11.12 -1.87
CA LYS A 747 25.56 11.11 -0.73
C LYS A 747 25.67 9.85 0.14
N SER A 748 25.47 8.68 -0.45
CA SER A 748 25.55 7.39 0.24
C SER A 748 26.97 7.12 0.74
N ARG A 749 27.98 7.54 -0.03
CA ARG A 749 29.40 7.39 0.32
C ARG A 749 29.77 8.22 1.55
N LEU A 750 29.22 9.43 1.71
CA LEU A 750 29.38 10.27 2.89
C LEU A 750 28.85 9.55 4.14
N LEU A 751 27.60 9.07 4.08
CA LEU A 751 26.93 8.38 5.19
C LEU A 751 27.70 7.11 5.59
N ILE A 752 28.01 6.24 4.62
CA ILE A 752 28.66 4.96 4.86
C ILE A 752 30.08 5.13 5.41
N ASN A 753 30.88 6.04 4.87
CA ASN A 753 32.25 6.24 5.37
C ASN A 753 32.27 6.81 6.79
N LEU A 754 31.32 7.68 7.13
CA LEU A 754 31.19 8.21 8.49
C LEU A 754 30.91 7.07 9.49
N LEU A 755 29.95 6.19 9.17
CA LEU A 755 29.59 5.05 10.01
C LEU A 755 30.74 4.05 10.16
N LYS A 756 31.44 3.75 9.06
CA LYS A 756 32.61 2.85 9.06
C LYS A 756 33.76 3.40 9.90
N ALA A 757 34.04 4.70 9.80
CA ALA A 757 35.13 5.33 10.56
C ALA A 757 34.92 5.26 12.08
N GLN A 758 33.67 5.10 12.53
CA GLN A 758 33.30 4.97 13.94
C GLN A 758 32.93 3.54 14.35
N ASN A 759 33.03 2.57 13.45
CA ASN A 759 32.57 1.19 13.69
C ASN A 759 31.10 1.10 14.12
N ILE A 760 30.23 1.99 13.64
CA ILE A 760 28.81 1.97 13.97
C ILE A 760 28.11 0.91 13.11
N PRO A 761 27.38 -0.06 13.70
CA PRO A 761 26.66 -1.06 12.94
C PRO A 761 25.46 -0.45 12.21
N TYR A 762 25.35 -0.75 10.92
CA TYR A 762 24.26 -0.24 10.07
C TYR A 762 23.71 -1.32 9.12
N VAL A 763 22.51 -1.07 8.60
CA VAL A 763 21.91 -1.86 7.53
C VAL A 763 21.61 -0.96 6.34
N ILE A 764 21.86 -1.44 5.12
CA ILE A 764 21.49 -0.75 3.89
C ILE A 764 20.14 -1.29 3.44
N ILE A 765 19.19 -0.39 3.19
CA ILE A 765 17.81 -0.71 2.86
C ILE A 765 17.49 -0.21 1.46
N SER A 766 16.90 -1.09 0.66
CA SER A 766 16.47 -0.76 -0.70
C SER A 766 14.99 -0.35 -0.72
N THR A 767 14.67 0.75 -1.41
CA THR A 767 13.32 1.28 -1.57
C THR A 767 12.50 0.62 -2.70
N ASN A 768 13.03 -0.44 -3.33
CA ASN A 768 12.46 -0.99 -4.57
C ASN A 768 11.40 -2.09 -4.34
N SER A 769 11.18 -2.50 -3.09
CA SER A 769 10.11 -3.39 -2.67
C SER A 769 9.58 -2.89 -1.33
N PRO A 770 8.36 -2.33 -1.29
CA PRO A 770 7.76 -1.84 -0.06
C PRO A 770 7.78 -2.85 1.09
N ASP A 771 7.46 -4.12 0.81
CA ASP A 771 7.40 -5.16 1.84
C ASP A 771 8.78 -5.50 2.42
N ILE A 772 9.79 -5.63 1.55
CA ILE A 772 11.17 -5.88 1.98
C ILE A 772 11.70 -4.67 2.77
N MET A 773 11.45 -3.45 2.27
CA MET A 773 11.85 -2.21 2.94
C MET A 773 11.25 -2.14 4.34
N ARG A 774 9.94 -2.38 4.48
CA ARG A 774 9.24 -2.40 5.76
C ARG A 774 9.85 -3.42 6.72
N HIS A 775 10.10 -4.63 6.24
CA HIS A 775 10.69 -5.68 7.06
C HIS A 775 12.10 -5.31 7.54
N GLN A 776 12.98 -4.85 6.65
CA GLN A 776 14.35 -4.47 7.00
C GLN A 776 14.41 -3.26 7.95
N LEU A 777 13.53 -2.27 7.76
CA LEU A 777 13.41 -1.13 8.65
C LEU A 777 12.88 -1.54 10.02
N MET A 778 11.92 -2.46 10.08
CA MET A 778 11.39 -3.00 11.34
C MET A 778 12.47 -3.76 12.12
N ASP A 779 13.23 -4.62 11.45
CA ASP A 779 14.35 -5.34 12.07
C ASP A 779 15.42 -4.37 12.58
N ALA A 780 15.72 -3.33 11.80
CA ALA A 780 16.65 -2.28 12.21
C ALA A 780 16.14 -1.50 13.42
N PHE A 781 14.83 -1.22 13.47
CA PHE A 781 14.16 -0.50 14.55
C PHE A 781 14.27 -1.26 15.87
N HIS A 782 13.82 -2.52 15.94
CA HIS A 782 13.90 -3.30 17.17
C HIS A 782 15.34 -3.64 17.58
N ALA A 783 16.26 -3.77 16.61
CA ALA A 783 17.67 -3.97 16.90
C ALA A 783 18.43 -2.68 17.30
N GLY A 784 17.78 -1.51 17.33
CA GLY A 784 18.42 -0.23 17.65
C GLY A 784 19.52 0.17 16.67
N LYS A 785 19.44 -0.25 15.40
CA LYS A 785 20.48 -0.05 14.38
C LYS A 785 20.30 1.26 13.61
N VAL A 786 21.39 1.68 12.94
CA VAL A 786 21.32 2.71 11.92
C VAL A 786 20.80 2.10 10.62
N ALA A 787 19.70 2.63 10.09
CA ALA A 787 19.17 2.27 8.78
C ALA A 787 19.63 3.29 7.74
N VAL A 788 20.37 2.84 6.72
CA VAL A 788 20.78 3.66 5.59
C VAL A 788 19.82 3.40 4.43
N VAL A 789 18.98 4.38 4.10
CA VAL A 789 17.99 4.26 3.02
C VAL A 789 18.43 5.12 1.85
N ASP A 790 18.78 4.49 0.73
CA ASP A 790 19.02 5.21 -0.50
C ASP A 790 17.72 5.47 -1.24
N GLU A 791 17.61 6.69 -1.77
CA GLU A 791 16.47 7.12 -2.56
C GLU A 791 15.13 7.02 -1.81
N LEU A 792 15.09 7.58 -0.60
CA LEU A 792 13.89 7.56 0.27
C LEU A 792 12.63 8.03 -0.46
N ASN A 793 12.78 9.04 -1.31
CA ASN A 793 11.69 9.63 -2.07
C ASN A 793 11.27 8.86 -3.33
N SER A 794 11.83 7.67 -3.60
CA SER A 794 11.23 6.69 -4.52
C SER A 794 9.92 6.13 -3.97
N PHE A 795 9.89 5.87 -2.66
CA PHE A 795 8.75 5.28 -1.96
C PHE A 795 8.73 5.77 -0.50
N PRO A 796 8.32 7.02 -0.25
CA PRO A 796 8.27 7.57 1.09
C PRO A 796 7.03 7.04 1.84
N ASP A 797 7.15 5.85 2.44
CA ASP A 797 6.09 5.25 3.26
C ASP A 797 5.87 6.07 4.54
N GLU A 798 5.08 7.13 4.42
CA GLU A 798 4.85 8.12 5.46
C GLU A 798 4.31 7.50 6.75
N LEU A 799 3.29 6.63 6.66
CA LEU A 799 2.67 6.00 7.83
C LEU A 799 3.72 5.21 8.61
N PHE A 800 4.48 4.37 7.90
CA PHE A 800 5.47 3.51 8.51
C PHE A 800 6.64 4.29 9.10
N LEU A 801 7.22 5.22 8.34
CA LEU A 801 8.35 6.03 8.79
C LEU A 801 7.96 6.98 9.92
N ASN A 802 6.75 7.54 9.90
CA ASN A 802 6.27 8.40 10.98
C ASN A 802 6.22 7.66 12.32
N SER A 803 5.78 6.40 12.31
CA SER A 803 5.76 5.53 13.48
C SER A 803 7.19 5.27 13.99
N LEU A 804 8.08 4.71 13.17
CA LEU A 804 9.45 4.39 13.59
C LEU A 804 10.24 5.61 14.08
N LEU A 805 10.13 6.74 13.39
CA LEU A 805 10.81 7.98 13.77
C LEU A 805 10.21 8.62 15.03
N SER A 806 8.97 8.30 15.37
CA SER A 806 8.35 8.70 16.64
C SER A 806 8.71 7.76 17.80
N GLY A 807 9.42 6.66 17.54
CA GLY A 807 9.92 5.75 18.55
C GLY A 807 9.02 4.56 18.86
N THR A 808 8.04 4.26 17.99
CA THR A 808 7.17 3.09 18.11
C THR A 808 7.09 2.32 16.79
N ASP A 809 6.70 1.05 16.83
CA ASP A 809 6.28 0.29 15.65
C ASP A 809 4.81 0.61 15.29
N LEU A 810 4.30 0.04 14.18
CA LEU A 810 2.88 0.22 13.77
C LEU A 810 1.88 -0.35 14.79
N LYS A 811 2.36 -1.14 15.76
CA LYS A 811 1.58 -1.72 16.85
C LYS A 811 1.64 -0.89 18.13
N GLY A 812 2.34 0.25 18.13
CA GLY A 812 2.53 1.12 19.30
C GLY A 812 3.64 0.66 20.25
N ASN A 813 4.38 -0.40 19.93
CA ASN A 813 5.44 -0.90 20.81
C ASN A 813 6.73 -0.09 20.65
N PRO A 814 7.47 0.18 21.75
CA PRO A 814 8.81 0.74 21.66
C PRO A 814 9.79 -0.25 21.00
N PRO A 815 10.98 0.21 20.54
CA PRO A 815 11.99 -0.72 20.05
C PRO A 815 12.48 -1.64 21.18
N GLU A 816 12.86 -2.88 20.85
CA GLU A 816 13.42 -3.81 21.85
C GLU A 816 14.75 -3.29 22.39
N ASN A 817 15.57 -2.71 21.51
CA ASN A 817 16.80 -2.00 21.86
C ASN A 817 16.70 -0.56 21.34
N PRO A 818 16.87 0.47 22.20
CA PRO A 818 16.86 1.85 21.74
C PRO A 818 18.06 2.16 20.84
N GLY A 819 18.01 3.29 20.14
CA GLY A 819 19.08 3.75 19.25
C GLY A 819 18.77 3.59 17.77
N PHE A 820 17.54 3.31 17.37
CA PHE A 820 17.19 3.36 15.95
C PHE A 820 17.45 4.76 15.38
N CYS A 821 18.10 4.81 14.21
CA CYS A 821 18.37 6.06 13.51
C CYS A 821 18.28 5.87 12.00
N LEU A 822 17.57 6.75 11.30
CA LEU A 822 17.41 6.72 9.86
C LEU A 822 18.37 7.72 9.19
N LEU A 823 19.31 7.23 8.39
CA LEU A 823 20.16 8.04 7.52
C LEU A 823 19.75 7.82 6.07
N ALA A 824 18.97 8.73 5.54
CA ALA A 824 18.43 8.64 4.19
C ALA A 824 19.21 9.51 3.20
N SER A 825 19.27 9.08 1.95
CA SER A 825 19.68 9.92 0.82
C SER A 825 18.53 10.03 -0.18
N GLN A 826 18.46 11.15 -0.91
CA GLN A 826 17.47 11.32 -1.97
C GLN A 826 17.96 12.22 -3.10
N ASN A 827 17.33 12.10 -4.26
CA ASN A 827 17.53 13.02 -5.38
C ASN A 827 16.44 14.10 -5.35
N PRO A 828 16.67 15.30 -5.90
CA PRO A 828 15.63 16.32 -6.02
C PRO A 828 14.38 15.81 -6.75
N ILE A 829 13.20 16.36 -6.41
CA ILE A 829 11.93 15.99 -7.04
C ILE A 829 11.84 16.33 -8.55
N THR A 830 12.81 17.09 -9.06
CA THR A 830 12.95 17.38 -10.51
C THR A 830 13.31 16.14 -11.33
N TYR A 831 13.81 15.08 -10.68
CA TYR A 831 14.04 13.78 -11.32
C TYR A 831 12.74 12.98 -11.40
N LYS A 832 12.57 12.18 -12.47
CA LYS A 832 11.38 11.34 -12.65
C LYS A 832 11.23 10.32 -11.51
N ASN A 833 9.98 9.96 -11.21
CA ASN A 833 9.63 8.96 -10.18
C ASN A 833 10.10 9.32 -8.75
N ARG A 834 10.22 10.62 -8.46
CA ARG A 834 10.54 11.15 -7.13
C ARG A 834 9.32 11.85 -6.55
N ALA A 835 8.89 11.45 -5.37
CA ALA A 835 7.79 12.08 -4.65
C ALA A 835 8.30 13.10 -3.63
N PRO A 836 7.62 14.23 -3.39
CA PRO A 836 7.96 15.08 -2.26
C PRO A 836 7.70 14.34 -0.94
N LEU A 837 8.51 14.59 0.08
CA LEU A 837 8.20 14.15 1.44
C LEU A 837 7.07 15.01 1.98
N SER A 838 6.11 14.40 2.69
CA SER A 838 5.06 15.16 3.35
C SER A 838 5.63 16.08 4.42
N LYS A 839 4.89 17.15 4.77
CA LYS A 839 5.27 18.03 5.88
C LYS A 839 5.41 17.27 7.21
N ALA A 840 4.59 16.24 7.43
CA ALA A 840 4.64 15.44 8.65
C ALA A 840 5.89 14.57 8.74
N LEU A 841 6.31 13.96 7.63
CA LEU A 841 7.55 13.18 7.57
C LEU A 841 8.77 14.11 7.59
N SER A 842 8.73 15.23 6.86
CA SER A 842 9.81 16.22 6.83
C SER A 842 10.09 16.80 8.22
N ASN A 843 9.07 17.04 9.05
CA ASN A 843 9.25 17.54 10.42
C ASN A 843 9.83 16.49 11.39
N ARG A 844 9.94 15.22 10.98
CA ARG A 844 10.57 14.14 11.75
C ARG A 844 12.01 13.86 11.30
N LEU A 845 12.51 14.61 10.33
CA LEU A 845 13.83 14.44 9.72
C LEU A 845 14.57 15.77 9.65
N LEU A 846 15.89 15.72 9.85
CA LEU A 846 16.76 16.83 9.50
C LEU A 846 17.05 16.78 8.00
N LYS A 847 16.62 17.79 7.25
CA LYS A 847 16.91 17.89 5.80
C LYS A 847 18.22 18.63 5.57
N LEU A 848 19.18 17.98 4.92
CA LEU A 848 20.47 18.55 4.55
C LEU A 848 20.61 18.56 3.02
N ASN A 849 21.09 19.66 2.46
CA ASN A 849 21.33 19.79 1.03
C ASN A 849 22.82 19.62 0.71
N LEU A 850 23.13 18.73 -0.22
CA LEU A 850 24.48 18.48 -0.70
C LEU A 850 24.72 19.23 -2.01
N SER A 851 25.56 20.26 -1.95
CA SER A 851 25.95 21.05 -3.12
C SER A 851 27.00 20.35 -3.98
N ARG A 852 27.14 20.79 -5.24
CA ARG A 852 28.24 20.37 -6.13
C ARG A 852 29.59 20.73 -5.50
N TYR A 853 30.62 19.91 -5.78
CA TYR A 853 31.98 20.20 -5.35
C TYR A 853 32.51 21.45 -6.08
N PRO A 854 33.09 22.42 -5.34
CA PRO A 854 33.93 23.47 -5.93
C PRO A 854 35.09 22.87 -6.72
N GLN A 855 35.66 23.67 -7.64
CA GLN A 855 36.78 23.23 -8.47
C GLN A 855 38.00 22.85 -7.62
N GLU A 856 38.28 23.63 -6.58
CA GLU A 856 39.41 23.42 -5.67
C GLU A 856 39.27 22.09 -4.93
N GLU A 857 38.07 21.76 -4.46
CA GLU A 857 37.78 20.50 -3.79
C GLU A 857 37.85 19.29 -4.75
N LEU A 858 37.45 19.45 -6.01
CA LEU A 858 37.61 18.39 -7.01
C LEU A 858 39.10 18.11 -7.29
N CYS A 859 39.92 19.15 -7.45
CA CYS A 859 41.36 19.00 -7.59
C CYS A 859 41.97 18.30 -6.37
N GLU A 860 41.62 18.74 -5.16
CA GLU A 860 42.06 18.10 -3.92
C GLU A 860 41.71 16.61 -3.88
N ILE A 861 40.51 16.24 -4.32
CA ILE A 861 40.11 14.83 -4.41
C ILE A 861 40.97 14.07 -5.43
N LEU A 862 41.19 14.63 -6.62
CA LEU A 862 42.01 14.01 -7.66
C LEU A 862 43.47 13.82 -7.25
N GLU A 863 44.05 14.79 -6.57
CA GLU A 863 45.43 14.74 -6.07
C GLU A 863 45.56 13.72 -4.92
N ASN A 864 44.70 13.81 -3.91
CA ASN A 864 44.87 13.04 -2.69
C ASN A 864 44.37 11.60 -2.80
N LYS A 865 43.23 11.38 -3.47
CA LYS A 865 42.64 10.03 -3.63
C LYS A 865 43.23 9.30 -4.82
N PHE A 866 43.28 9.96 -5.97
CA PHE A 866 43.69 9.35 -7.24
C PHE A 866 45.19 9.51 -7.53
N LYS A 867 45.94 10.21 -6.65
CA LYS A 867 47.40 10.40 -6.76
C LYS A 867 47.83 11.03 -8.09
N LEU A 868 46.95 11.84 -8.69
CA LEU A 868 47.24 12.60 -9.89
C LEU A 868 48.14 13.80 -9.55
N THR A 869 48.94 14.26 -10.52
CA THR A 869 49.70 15.50 -10.33
C THR A 869 48.76 16.71 -10.31
N PRO A 870 49.10 17.78 -9.58
CA PRO A 870 48.26 18.98 -9.50
C PRO A 870 47.89 19.56 -10.88
N GLU A 871 48.85 19.55 -11.83
CA GLU A 871 48.61 20.07 -13.19
C GLU A 871 47.53 19.25 -13.91
N PHE A 872 47.61 17.92 -13.79
CA PHE A 872 46.67 17.02 -14.45
C PHE A 872 45.31 17.02 -13.77
N ALA A 873 45.26 17.14 -12.44
CA ALA A 873 44.02 17.29 -11.68
C ALA A 873 43.26 18.56 -12.11
N VAL A 874 43.96 19.69 -12.28
CA VAL A 874 43.38 20.94 -12.79
C VAL A 874 42.90 20.79 -14.22
N GLU A 875 43.67 20.16 -15.10
CA GLU A 875 43.29 19.93 -16.50
C GLU A 875 42.02 19.07 -16.60
N LEU A 876 41.98 17.96 -15.88
CA LEU A 876 40.87 17.02 -15.89
C LEU A 876 39.59 17.66 -15.32
N THR A 877 39.71 18.44 -14.26
CA THR A 877 38.59 19.18 -13.67
C THR A 877 38.04 20.23 -14.63
N LYS A 878 38.91 20.96 -15.35
CA LYS A 878 38.48 21.91 -16.40
C LYS A 878 37.73 21.21 -17.52
N LYS A 879 38.28 20.09 -18.04
CA LYS A 879 37.61 19.28 -19.08
C LYS A 879 36.23 18.80 -18.63
N PHE A 880 36.11 18.29 -17.41
CA PHE A 880 34.84 17.87 -16.82
C PHE A 880 33.82 19.01 -16.75
N ASN A 881 34.22 20.16 -16.21
CA ASN A 881 33.34 21.32 -16.09
C ASN A 881 32.88 21.82 -17.47
N SER A 882 33.79 21.92 -18.45
CA SER A 882 33.45 22.31 -19.82
C SER A 882 32.51 21.30 -20.49
N ALA A 883 32.76 20.00 -20.37
CA ALA A 883 31.91 18.96 -20.93
C ALA A 883 30.50 18.99 -20.33
N ARG A 884 30.39 19.23 -19.01
CA ARG A 884 29.11 19.37 -18.34
C ARG A 884 28.36 20.62 -18.80
N SER A 885 29.01 21.80 -18.82
CA SER A 885 28.39 23.03 -19.31
C SER A 885 27.91 22.90 -20.75
N TYR A 886 28.69 22.24 -21.61
CA TYR A 886 28.29 21.94 -22.99
C TYR A 886 27.04 21.04 -23.03
N ALA A 887 27.02 19.95 -22.25
CA ALA A 887 25.87 19.06 -22.17
C ALA A 887 24.61 19.76 -21.62
N GLU A 888 24.74 20.63 -20.62
CA GLU A 888 23.63 21.44 -20.08
C GLU A 888 23.08 22.40 -21.15
N GLN A 889 23.95 23.11 -21.89
CA GLN A 889 23.57 24.03 -22.97
C GLN A 889 22.89 23.30 -24.14
N GLN A 890 23.42 22.16 -24.55
CA GLN A 890 22.92 21.36 -25.68
C GLN A 890 21.79 20.39 -25.28
N ARG A 891 21.41 20.35 -23.99
CA ARG A 891 20.41 19.41 -23.43
C ARG A 891 20.72 17.94 -23.74
N LEU A 892 22.01 17.59 -23.74
CA LEU A 892 22.47 16.23 -24.01
C LEU A 892 22.21 15.34 -22.79
N PHE A 893 21.93 14.05 -23.05
CA PHE A 893 21.71 13.04 -22.02
C PHE A 893 22.63 11.83 -22.24
N PRO A 894 23.29 11.31 -21.18
CA PRO A 894 23.27 11.78 -19.79
C PRO A 894 24.19 13.00 -19.56
N LEU A 895 23.90 13.79 -18.52
CA LEU A 895 24.79 14.86 -18.06
C LEU A 895 26.05 14.25 -17.41
N PRO A 896 27.26 14.78 -17.69
CA PRO A 896 28.47 14.36 -16.99
C PRO A 896 28.37 14.68 -15.49
N ASN A 897 28.49 13.66 -14.62
CA ASN A 897 28.56 13.83 -13.17
C ASN A 897 29.91 13.41 -12.60
N THR A 898 30.11 13.61 -11.30
CA THR A 898 31.38 13.37 -10.61
C THR A 898 31.85 11.91 -10.69
N ARG A 899 30.98 10.93 -10.96
CA ARG A 899 31.43 9.55 -11.24
C ARG A 899 32.23 9.47 -12.53
N ALA A 900 31.90 10.28 -13.55
CA ALA A 900 32.59 10.25 -14.84
C ALA A 900 34.04 10.73 -14.72
N ILE A 901 34.29 11.83 -13.99
CA ILE A 901 35.65 12.34 -13.77
C ILE A 901 36.49 11.37 -12.93
N PHE A 902 35.89 10.75 -11.90
CA PHE A 902 36.58 9.76 -11.08
C PHE A 902 36.91 8.48 -11.87
N LYS A 903 36.00 8.01 -12.72
CA LYS A 903 36.26 6.87 -13.60
C LYS A 903 37.36 7.17 -14.63
N GLN A 904 37.43 8.40 -15.14
CA GLN A 904 38.55 8.80 -15.98
C GLN A 904 39.85 8.77 -15.19
N ALA A 905 39.87 9.33 -13.97
CA ALA A 905 41.04 9.29 -13.09
C ALA A 905 41.51 7.85 -12.78
N GLU A 906 40.60 6.92 -12.54
CA GLU A 906 40.94 5.49 -12.31
C GLU A 906 41.61 4.84 -13.52
N GLN A 907 41.20 5.19 -14.74
CA GLN A 907 41.80 4.64 -15.97
C GLN A 907 43.24 5.09 -16.17
N GLU A 908 43.61 6.27 -15.68
CA GLU A 908 44.97 6.82 -15.79
C GLU A 908 45.94 6.17 -14.77
N ILE A 909 45.43 5.56 -13.70
CA ILE A 909 46.23 4.89 -12.66
C ILE A 909 46.46 3.40 -12.99
N LEU A 910 45.57 2.78 -13.77
CA LEU A 910 45.71 1.38 -14.15
C LEU A 910 46.84 1.21 -15.20
N PRO A 911 47.72 0.18 -15.06
CA PRO A 911 48.72 -0.08 -16.07
C PRO A 911 48.05 -0.33 -17.44
N PRO A 912 48.69 0.07 -18.56
CA PRO A 912 48.13 -0.14 -19.88
C PRO A 912 47.77 -1.63 -20.05
N PRO A 913 46.62 -1.95 -20.67
CA PRO A 913 46.23 -3.33 -20.88
C PRO A 913 47.35 -4.05 -21.64
N LEU A 914 47.68 -5.26 -21.17
CA LEU A 914 48.62 -6.16 -21.85
C LEU A 914 48.33 -6.16 -23.35
N ALA A 915 49.36 -5.86 -24.15
CA ALA A 915 49.28 -5.73 -25.60
C ALA A 915 48.50 -6.91 -26.21
N GLY A 916 47.28 -6.64 -26.68
CA GLY A 916 46.38 -7.67 -27.21
C GLY A 916 44.89 -7.28 -27.24
N TYR A 917 44.45 -6.36 -26.39
CA TYR A 917 43.07 -5.84 -26.43
C TYR A 917 43.01 -4.42 -27.00
N ASN A 918 42.83 -4.31 -28.31
CA ASN A 918 42.37 -3.08 -28.93
C ASN A 918 40.98 -2.74 -28.38
N ARG A 919 40.89 -1.75 -27.49
CA ARG A 919 39.63 -1.03 -27.24
C ARG A 919 39.39 -0.11 -28.43
N THR A 920 38.82 -0.65 -29.50
CA THR A 920 38.17 0.18 -30.52
C THR A 920 37.07 0.97 -29.83
N THR A 921 37.26 2.28 -29.77
CA THR A 921 36.21 3.29 -29.67
C THR A 921 35.21 3.06 -30.78
N TRP A 922 34.06 2.49 -30.44
CA TRP A 922 32.87 2.55 -31.29
C TRP A 922 32.11 3.80 -30.88
N MET A 923 32.09 4.80 -31.79
CA MET A 923 31.24 5.99 -31.71
C MET A 923 29.76 5.62 -31.63
#